data_AF-A0AAU1DFY7-F1
#
_entry.id   AF-A0AAU1DFY7-F1
#
_cell.length_a   1.000
_cell.length_b   1.000
_cell.length_c   1.000
_cell.angle_alpha   90.00
_cell.angle_beta   90.00
_cell.angle_gamma   90.00
#
_symmetry.space_group_name_H-M   'P 1'
#
loop_
_entity.id
_entity.type
_entity.pdbx_description
1 polymer ?
#
loop_
_entity_poly.entity_id
_entity_poly.type
_entity_poly.pdbx_seq_one_letter_code
_entity_poly.pdbx_strand_id
1 'polypeptide(L)'
;MSGSCGCGCGGHDERHAPKALYNAPGHTALNYRVGEYGSFLAAMLDRLASPAYPALRGLTVRTPDDPSVGLLDAWAVVGDLLTFHSERIADEGYLRTADEHRSLALLGRLVGHRPRPGIAADTHLAYTLDRDPRAEDVPVLIPRGARANSVPSTSDEESQAFETSEDLIARWAWNELAVRRRRPALLTPDDLRKRPEIFVSGTGTSLQTGDRLLFVFGGDEDTPGQRLLLPVARIRIDRDDEVTAIGLPQSAPASLTELVAELRVWITEDQREAEEGEPTPDNPNPRPVSRIIEDFDAQVLAPLRADLGAIKTPAQFAARLVEPHDRLAEAQAIAAPYEEVTAWFEKLEAVVGELIERAAELEPSRPDTPAAASNSPAMQALGAVLPALRTRVVRPPSGARTLSHDPGRYFAPGSDLGAQLLSALDPRVADGMYAAWRRAAPAVPALLRDLQAMRVTATPFGATAPLKAVQDERGRVVRQTDWPLTGGALTAMRVVFDTAGRVPVSAEFQHVETGASVQVSENLPAEKTFPLGPGRISLMTRSAQDHDLSWLSRRPADSQEPGVTARLMSGLPERTLFVSRPGDDGRVHVAVHNGEPLERFLAPGEHQQIRHGGYEVTLRYTVGSEPANVEVGIATVPEQANRHVVALDSVYDGITVGSWVAIERPRKGADAPDGIPGDEKLKFVTSRVTAVRTAAYTNYGITGRGTELTLAEPWLDEHDVLLSAIRDATVHAGGEALRPADEPLGEDVHGNELELTELYDGLRPGRHLVVSGERTDIPDTAGVHGTELVVIAAVEQQLDPQLPGDHVHTKLTLTTDLAFRYRRDTLRIHGNVVPATHGESRDEPIGSGDAGRTNQTFTLWQAPLTWLPAGNPLGATPTLEVRVDGLLWHEVDSLAGRGPRERVYVSGTAGDGRTTVTFGDGMHGARLPTGHENVRAQYRFGTGRAANVGADRITQAMTRPLGVTAVTNPQPATGGAEADGPGLTRRTIPLAVSALDRLVSLTDYEDFARSRAGIGRAAAREIFDGRRRILHVTVAGIDDIAIADDSEVLRALRSSLADYGDSRLPVRVDVRELVLLLVAAKVKVAPDHTWTVVEPRLRQALLTQFGSGRRELGRPARLSEVLATAHAVPGVDYVDVDVFTGVPASVTPDELAGLADSLARPRTAVGARLAAYDEDVHRVTADDGETLTQVAARYGISLAELLRLNPDITDTRRLEKDRTVFVFRGIRPAQLALLSPHIADTLILTEVTA
;
A
#
# COMPACT_ATOMS: atom_id res chain seq x y z
N MET A 1 46.06 94.12 -7.29
CA MET A 1 45.92 95.51 -7.74
C MET A 1 44.45 95.84 -7.83
N SER A 2 44.06 96.95 -7.23
CA SER A 2 42.72 97.53 -7.17
C SER A 2 42.23 98.00 -8.54
N GLY A 3 40.91 97.99 -8.77
CA GLY A 3 40.33 98.57 -9.98
C GLY A 3 38.81 98.46 -10.13
N SER A 4 38.09 99.26 -9.33
CA SER A 4 36.83 99.96 -9.64
C SER A 4 35.56 99.22 -10.10
N CYS A 5 34.53 99.44 -9.27
CA CYS A 5 33.09 99.30 -9.48
C CYS A 5 32.53 99.82 -10.81
N GLY A 6 31.44 99.17 -11.24
CA GLY A 6 30.36 99.74 -12.05
C GLY A 6 29.02 99.19 -11.53
N CYS A 7 28.12 100.08 -11.11
CA CYS A 7 26.82 99.77 -10.55
C CYS A 7 25.91 98.99 -11.52
N GLY A 8 25.28 97.93 -11.03
CA GLY A 8 24.06 97.36 -11.59
C GLY A 8 22.98 97.37 -10.50
N CYS A 9 21.96 98.20 -10.70
CA CYS A 9 20.78 98.29 -9.84
C CYS A 9 19.98 96.98 -9.86
N GLY A 10 19.43 96.60 -8.69
CA GLY A 10 18.36 95.61 -8.56
C GLY A 10 18.71 94.33 -7.81
N GLY A 11 19.31 94.41 -6.62
CA GLY A 11 19.49 93.25 -5.73
C GLY A 11 18.57 93.37 -4.53
N HIS A 12 17.68 92.39 -4.34
CA HIS A 12 16.83 92.27 -3.16
C HIS A 12 17.68 92.30 -1.87
N ASP A 13 17.47 93.30 -1.02
CA ASP A 13 18.15 93.49 0.27
C ASP A 13 17.53 92.58 1.36
N GLU A 14 17.40 91.28 1.06
CA GLU A 14 16.87 90.26 1.97
C GLU A 14 17.97 89.23 2.23
N ARG A 15 18.62 89.32 3.41
CA ARG A 15 19.79 88.48 3.73
C ARG A 15 19.41 87.01 3.99
N HIS A 16 18.14 86.74 4.22
CA HIS A 16 17.60 85.43 4.61
C HIS A 16 16.56 84.89 3.61
N ALA A 17 16.63 85.28 2.33
CA ALA A 17 15.74 84.71 1.31
C ALA A 17 15.93 83.18 1.18
N PRO A 18 14.84 82.41 0.93
CA PRO A 18 14.92 80.97 0.69
C PRO A 18 15.92 80.62 -0.42
N LYS A 19 16.76 79.60 -0.20
CA LYS A 19 17.68 79.11 -1.24
C LYS A 19 16.88 78.47 -2.38
N ALA A 20 17.39 78.57 -3.61
CA ALA A 20 16.83 77.84 -4.74
C ALA A 20 16.92 76.32 -4.49
N LEU A 21 15.81 75.61 -4.71
CA LEU A 21 15.74 74.15 -4.57
C LEU A 21 16.64 73.49 -5.62
N TYR A 22 17.49 72.56 -5.19
CA TYR A 22 18.31 71.73 -6.07
C TYR A 22 18.30 70.29 -5.57
N ASN A 23 17.82 69.38 -6.42
CA ASN A 23 17.78 67.94 -6.15
C ASN A 23 18.65 67.23 -7.17
N ALA A 24 19.76 66.66 -6.73
CA ALA A 24 20.60 65.87 -7.62
C ALA A 24 19.89 64.54 -8.01
N PRO A 25 20.21 63.94 -9.16
CA PRO A 25 19.71 62.62 -9.51
C PRO A 25 20.19 61.55 -8.50
N GLY A 26 19.37 60.54 -8.21
CA GLY A 26 19.79 59.38 -7.41
C GLY A 26 19.54 59.44 -5.89
N HIS A 27 18.89 60.47 -5.34
CA HIS A 27 18.47 60.55 -3.92
C HIS A 27 17.18 59.79 -3.54
N THR A 28 17.19 58.95 -2.51
CA THR A 28 16.01 58.13 -2.12
C THR A 28 14.86 58.93 -1.50
N ALA A 29 15.05 60.23 -1.27
CA ALA A 29 14.03 61.21 -0.92
C ALA A 29 14.42 62.56 -1.57
N LEU A 30 13.44 63.39 -1.88
CA LEU A 30 13.63 64.74 -2.39
C LEU A 30 13.87 65.71 -1.24
N ASN A 31 14.76 66.67 -1.45
CA ASN A 31 14.88 67.87 -0.63
C ASN A 31 14.06 68.98 -1.32
N TYR A 32 12.77 69.04 -1.02
CA TYR A 32 11.82 69.94 -1.69
C TYR A 32 11.32 71.07 -0.78
N ARG A 33 11.81 71.13 0.48
CA ARG A 33 11.51 72.24 1.38
C ARG A 33 12.27 73.49 1.01
N VAL A 34 11.53 74.56 0.71
CA VAL A 34 12.12 75.89 0.49
C VAL A 34 12.63 76.53 1.79
N GLY A 35 12.18 76.05 2.95
CA GLY A 35 12.62 76.49 4.28
C GLY A 35 11.94 75.69 5.40
N GLU A 36 12.49 75.84 6.60
CA GLU A 36 11.97 75.33 7.87
C GLU A 36 11.51 76.50 8.75
N TYR A 37 10.77 76.21 9.83
CA TYR A 37 10.28 77.20 10.79
C TYR A 37 11.30 78.29 11.14
N GLY A 38 12.52 77.90 11.53
CA GLY A 38 13.56 78.85 11.95
C GLY A 38 14.00 79.79 10.83
N SER A 39 14.06 79.29 9.59
CA SER A 39 14.43 80.09 8.41
C SER A 39 13.31 81.07 8.01
N PHE A 40 12.05 80.65 8.11
CA PHE A 40 10.90 81.51 7.82
C PHE A 40 10.76 82.63 8.84
N LEU A 41 10.87 82.31 10.14
CA LEU A 41 10.81 83.31 11.19
C LEU A 41 11.95 84.33 11.05
N ALA A 42 13.18 83.86 10.82
CA ALA A 42 14.33 84.73 10.60
C ALA A 42 14.13 85.65 9.37
N ALA A 43 13.63 85.12 8.26
CA ALA A 43 13.36 85.90 7.05
C ALA A 43 12.26 86.96 7.25
N MET A 44 11.20 86.62 7.97
CA MET A 44 10.11 87.57 8.27
C MET A 44 10.55 88.67 9.25
N LEU A 45 11.36 88.32 10.26
CA LEU A 45 11.94 89.30 11.18
C LEU A 45 12.94 90.24 10.49
N ASP A 46 13.74 89.74 9.54
CA ASP A 46 14.64 90.55 8.70
C ASP A 46 13.84 91.54 7.83
N ARG A 47 12.71 91.08 7.25
CA ARG A 47 11.82 91.92 6.44
C ARG A 47 11.15 93.06 7.21
N LEU A 48 10.91 92.93 8.52
CA LEU A 48 10.40 94.05 9.35
C LEU A 48 11.35 95.24 9.36
N ALA A 49 12.66 95.01 9.19
CA ALA A 49 13.68 96.06 9.15
C ALA A 49 14.00 96.53 7.71
N SER A 50 13.38 95.94 6.68
CA SER A 50 13.71 96.20 5.29
C SER A 50 13.21 97.59 4.82
N PRO A 51 14.05 98.37 4.10
CA PRO A 51 13.63 99.63 3.48
C PRO A 51 12.49 99.48 2.46
N ALA A 52 12.28 98.27 1.93
CA ALA A 52 11.25 97.95 0.95
C ALA A 52 9.82 98.02 1.51
N TYR A 53 9.65 97.91 2.84
CA TYR A 53 8.35 97.94 3.51
C TYR A 53 8.28 99.09 4.54
N PRO A 54 8.29 100.37 4.09
CA PRO A 54 8.40 101.51 4.99
C PRO A 54 7.26 101.63 6.01
N ALA A 55 6.07 101.07 5.70
CA ALA A 55 4.93 101.02 6.62
C ALA A 55 5.18 100.15 7.86
N LEU A 56 6.10 99.19 7.80
CA LEU A 56 6.41 98.26 8.90
C LEU A 56 7.52 98.77 9.83
N ARG A 57 8.18 99.89 9.48
CA ARG A 57 9.33 100.46 10.23
C ARG A 57 9.00 100.80 11.69
N GLY A 58 7.73 101.04 12.01
CA GLY A 58 7.26 101.31 13.37
C GLY A 58 7.27 100.09 14.30
N LEU A 59 7.37 98.87 13.77
CA LEU A 59 7.41 97.63 14.55
C LEU A 59 8.86 97.33 14.98
N THR A 60 9.30 97.94 16.09
CA THR A 60 10.69 97.84 16.60
C THR A 60 10.90 96.80 17.70
N VAL A 61 9.82 96.30 18.32
CA VAL A 61 9.87 95.29 19.38
C VAL A 61 10.21 93.91 18.80
N ARG A 62 11.09 93.15 19.47
CA ARG A 62 11.57 91.82 19.04
C ARG A 62 11.44 90.74 20.12
N THR A 63 10.64 91.02 21.15
CA THR A 63 10.38 90.06 22.22
C THR A 63 9.31 89.06 21.78
N PRO A 64 9.40 87.77 22.17
CA PRO A 64 8.40 86.75 21.85
C PRO A 64 6.98 87.11 22.32
N ASP A 65 6.85 87.92 23.37
CA ASP A 65 5.56 88.33 23.95
C ASP A 65 4.83 89.42 23.13
N ASP A 66 5.45 89.95 22.06
CA ASP A 66 4.80 90.93 21.19
C ASP A 66 3.81 90.25 20.23
N PRO A 67 2.55 90.71 20.13
CA PRO A 67 1.55 90.10 19.24
C PRO A 67 1.95 90.06 17.77
N SER A 68 2.76 91.01 17.31
CA SER A 68 3.26 91.05 15.93
C SER A 68 4.32 89.98 15.70
N VAL A 69 5.20 89.74 16.68
CA VAL A 69 6.18 88.65 16.65
C VAL A 69 5.48 87.30 16.76
N GLY A 70 4.48 87.16 17.64
CA GLY A 70 3.65 85.96 17.74
C GLY A 70 2.87 85.65 16.45
N LEU A 71 2.44 86.66 15.69
CA LEU A 71 1.82 86.46 14.37
C LEU A 71 2.84 85.95 13.33
N LEU A 72 4.07 86.46 13.33
CA LEU A 72 5.14 85.97 12.45
C LEU A 72 5.56 84.55 12.84
N ASP A 73 5.59 84.25 14.13
CA ASP A 73 5.85 82.93 14.68
C ASP A 73 4.80 81.91 14.19
N ALA A 74 3.52 82.23 14.33
CA ALA A 74 2.43 81.41 13.80
C ALA A 74 2.53 81.19 12.27
N TRP A 75 2.89 82.24 11.51
CA TRP A 75 3.10 82.12 10.07
C TRP A 75 4.32 81.28 9.70
N ALA A 76 5.37 81.29 10.54
CA ALA A 76 6.55 80.45 10.33
C ALA A 76 6.20 78.96 10.52
N VAL A 77 5.35 78.64 11.50
CA VAL A 77 4.81 77.29 11.70
C VAL A 77 3.95 76.86 10.51
N VAL A 78 3.06 77.72 10.01
CA VAL A 78 2.27 77.44 8.79
C VAL A 78 3.19 77.19 7.60
N GLY A 79 4.22 78.01 7.41
CA GLY A 79 5.22 77.83 6.36
C GLY A 79 5.92 76.47 6.43
N ASP A 80 6.37 76.08 7.62
CA ASP A 80 7.03 74.79 7.85
C ASP A 80 6.09 73.60 7.58
N LEU A 81 4.84 73.67 8.04
CA LEU A 81 3.83 72.63 7.76
C LEU A 81 3.52 72.50 6.26
N LEU A 82 3.37 73.62 5.56
CA LEU A 82 3.09 73.62 4.12
C LEU A 82 4.27 73.05 3.32
N THR A 83 5.50 73.41 3.65
CA THR A 83 6.68 72.88 2.96
C THR A 83 6.95 71.42 3.31
N PHE A 84 6.70 71.01 4.56
CA PHE A 84 6.73 69.60 4.98
C PHE A 84 5.78 68.75 4.14
N HIS A 85 4.51 69.15 4.01
CA HIS A 85 3.54 68.40 3.22
C HIS A 85 3.85 68.44 1.72
N SER A 86 4.32 69.57 1.20
CA SER A 86 4.70 69.70 -0.21
C SER A 86 5.86 68.76 -0.57
N GLU A 87 6.83 68.59 0.32
CA GLU A 87 7.93 67.64 0.13
C GLU A 87 7.43 66.19 0.12
N ARG A 88 6.60 65.79 1.08
CA ARG A 88 6.03 64.43 1.07
C ARG A 88 5.18 64.16 -0.17
N ILE A 89 4.40 65.13 -0.62
CA ILE A 89 3.63 65.02 -1.88
C ILE A 89 4.57 64.90 -3.08
N ALA A 90 5.68 65.66 -3.10
CA ALA A 90 6.67 65.59 -4.17
C ALA A 90 7.38 64.23 -4.20
N ASP A 91 7.69 63.65 -3.03
CA ASP A 91 8.26 62.30 -2.93
C ASP A 91 7.36 61.25 -3.57
N GLU A 92 6.05 61.37 -3.43
CA GLU A 92 5.07 60.47 -4.07
C GLU A 92 5.02 60.58 -5.61
N GLY A 93 5.62 61.61 -6.21
CA GLY A 93 5.60 61.86 -7.64
C GLY A 93 6.57 61.00 -8.48
N TYR A 94 7.55 60.34 -7.86
CA TYR A 94 8.55 59.55 -8.56
C TYR A 94 8.65 58.13 -8.02
N LEU A 95 8.81 57.15 -8.92
CA LEU A 95 8.88 55.73 -8.59
C LEU A 95 9.87 55.42 -7.46
N ARG A 96 11.02 56.10 -7.44
CA ARG A 96 12.10 55.81 -6.49
C ARG A 96 11.90 56.40 -5.09
N THR A 97 11.10 57.47 -4.98
CA THR A 97 10.88 58.23 -3.73
C THR A 97 9.49 57.96 -3.14
N ALA A 98 8.52 57.56 -3.96
CA ALA A 98 7.16 57.29 -3.53
C ALA A 98 7.10 56.11 -2.56
N ASP A 99 6.43 56.28 -1.41
CA ASP A 99 6.32 55.28 -0.37
C ASP A 99 4.89 54.72 -0.27
N GLU A 100 3.87 55.53 -0.59
CA GLU A 100 2.49 55.07 -0.59
C GLU A 100 2.24 54.07 -1.73
N HIS A 101 1.65 52.93 -1.37
CA HIS A 101 1.30 51.87 -2.33
C HIS A 101 0.39 52.38 -3.45
N ARG A 102 -0.54 53.28 -3.12
CA ARG A 102 -1.46 53.89 -4.08
C ARG A 102 -0.73 54.72 -5.14
N SER A 103 0.24 55.55 -4.74
CA SER A 103 1.03 56.36 -5.67
C SER A 103 1.81 55.47 -6.61
N LEU A 104 2.46 54.43 -6.09
CA LEU A 104 3.18 53.44 -6.90
C LEU A 104 2.26 52.73 -7.89
N ALA A 105 1.07 52.29 -7.47
CA ALA A 105 0.08 51.68 -8.36
C ALA A 105 -0.36 52.64 -9.48
N LEU A 106 -0.56 53.93 -9.18
CA LEU A 106 -0.92 54.94 -10.17
C LEU A 106 0.24 55.24 -11.14
N LEU A 107 1.47 55.35 -10.64
CA LEU A 107 2.67 55.52 -11.46
C LEU A 107 2.89 54.31 -12.36
N GLY A 108 2.66 53.09 -11.86
CA GLY A 108 2.71 51.86 -12.64
C GLY A 108 1.68 51.84 -13.77
N ARG A 109 0.45 52.30 -13.52
CA ARG A 109 -0.60 52.37 -14.54
C ARG A 109 -0.23 53.26 -15.73
N LEU A 110 0.60 54.30 -15.54
CA LEU A 110 1.07 55.15 -16.65
C LEU A 110 1.88 54.36 -17.69
N VAL A 111 2.48 53.25 -17.28
CA VAL A 111 3.28 52.36 -18.14
C VAL A 111 2.60 51.00 -18.35
N GLY A 112 1.29 50.89 -18.08
CA GLY A 112 0.54 49.65 -18.24
C GLY A 112 0.78 48.59 -17.16
N HIS A 113 1.51 48.90 -16.08
CA HIS A 113 1.74 47.97 -14.99
C HIS A 113 0.62 48.04 -13.93
N ARG A 114 0.22 46.88 -13.43
CA ARG A 114 -0.63 46.72 -12.24
C ARG A 114 0.14 45.95 -11.18
N PRO A 115 0.12 46.40 -9.90
CA PRO A 115 0.67 45.62 -8.81
C PRO A 115 0.06 44.21 -8.79
N ARG A 116 0.89 43.19 -8.58
CA ARG A 116 0.40 41.81 -8.61
C ARG A 116 -0.54 41.60 -7.42
N PRO A 117 -1.75 41.05 -7.65
CA PRO A 117 -2.65 40.73 -6.57
C PRO A 117 -2.14 39.53 -5.77
N GLY A 118 -2.69 39.34 -4.57
CA GLY A 118 -2.52 38.09 -3.85
C GLY A 118 -3.23 36.94 -4.57
N ILE A 119 -2.66 35.74 -4.52
CA ILE A 119 -3.19 34.53 -5.17
C ILE A 119 -3.74 33.58 -4.12
N ALA A 120 -4.83 32.88 -4.47
CA ALA A 120 -5.38 31.80 -3.66
C ALA A 120 -4.52 30.54 -3.76
N ALA A 121 -4.35 29.83 -2.63
CA ALA A 121 -3.81 28.49 -2.63
C ALA A 121 -4.78 27.49 -3.27
N ASP A 122 -4.25 26.44 -3.89
CA ASP A 122 -5.03 25.35 -4.50
C ASP A 122 -4.69 23.98 -3.89
N THR A 123 -5.68 23.08 -3.86
CA THR A 123 -5.54 21.68 -3.44
C THR A 123 -6.68 20.81 -3.98
N HIS A 124 -6.69 19.52 -3.62
CA HIS A 124 -7.80 18.59 -3.86
C HIS A 124 -8.42 18.17 -2.52
N LEU A 125 -9.76 18.19 -2.46
CA LEU A 125 -10.53 17.71 -1.32
C LEU A 125 -11.09 16.32 -1.61
N ALA A 126 -10.95 15.42 -0.66
CA ALA A 126 -11.61 14.12 -0.64
C ALA A 126 -12.78 14.16 0.35
N TYR A 127 -14.00 13.88 -0.12
CA TYR A 127 -15.20 13.87 0.71
C TYR A 127 -15.58 12.45 1.14
N THR A 128 -15.99 12.33 2.40
CA THR A 128 -16.52 11.07 2.96
C THR A 128 -18.01 11.23 3.19
N LEU A 129 -18.79 10.27 2.68
CA LEU A 129 -20.23 10.17 2.88
C LEU A 129 -20.56 9.11 3.93
N ASP A 130 -21.69 9.26 4.61
CA ASP A 130 -22.22 8.25 5.52
C ASP A 130 -22.62 6.98 4.76
N ARG A 131 -22.30 5.82 5.34
CA ARG A 131 -22.66 4.52 4.78
C ARG A 131 -23.83 3.97 5.57
N ASP A 132 -25.01 3.96 4.97
CA ASP A 132 -26.14 3.16 5.45
C ASP A 132 -26.18 1.83 4.67
N PRO A 133 -25.80 0.69 5.28
CA PRO A 133 -25.78 -0.60 4.59
C PRO A 133 -27.16 -1.08 4.11
N ARG A 134 -28.25 -0.45 4.58
CA ARG A 134 -29.63 -0.79 4.22
C ARG A 134 -30.22 0.13 3.15
N ALA A 135 -29.55 1.24 2.86
CA ALA A 135 -29.96 2.21 1.84
C ALA A 135 -29.17 1.98 0.54
N GLU A 136 -29.78 2.37 -0.58
CA GLU A 136 -29.08 2.38 -1.88
C GLU A 136 -27.97 3.44 -1.89
N ASP A 137 -26.93 3.19 -2.70
CA ASP A 137 -25.88 4.18 -2.95
C ASP A 137 -26.40 5.28 -3.88
N VAL A 138 -26.95 6.32 -3.27
CA VAL A 138 -27.52 7.46 -3.98
C VAL A 138 -26.40 8.48 -4.25
N PRO A 139 -26.23 8.93 -5.51
CA PRO A 139 -25.29 9.99 -5.82
C PRO A 139 -25.69 11.30 -5.13
N VAL A 140 -24.76 11.90 -4.40
CA VAL A 140 -24.91 13.20 -3.76
C VAL A 140 -24.13 14.24 -4.56
N LEU A 141 -24.81 15.32 -4.95
CA LEU A 141 -24.15 16.46 -5.56
C LEU A 141 -23.53 17.34 -4.47
N ILE A 142 -22.21 17.43 -4.48
CA ILE A 142 -21.44 18.46 -3.78
C ILE A 142 -21.25 19.60 -4.78
N PRO A 143 -21.99 20.71 -4.64
CA PRO A 143 -21.98 21.77 -5.64
C PRO A 143 -20.62 22.48 -5.64
N ARG A 144 -20.27 23.08 -6.77
CA ARG A 144 -19.24 24.11 -6.87
C ARG A 144 -19.51 25.20 -5.82
N GLY A 145 -18.47 25.61 -5.12
CA GLY A 145 -18.59 26.56 -4.00
C GLY A 145 -18.89 25.91 -2.66
N ALA A 146 -18.92 24.57 -2.56
CA ALA A 146 -19.03 23.90 -1.27
C ALA A 146 -17.81 24.20 -0.40
N ARG A 147 -18.07 24.61 0.85
CA ARG A 147 -17.04 25.13 1.76
C ARG A 147 -16.47 24.09 2.70
N ALA A 148 -15.16 24.14 2.88
CA ALA A 148 -14.42 23.44 3.92
C ALA A 148 -13.36 24.35 4.55
N ASN A 149 -13.11 24.18 5.85
CA ASN A 149 -12.15 25.02 6.59
C ASN A 149 -10.97 24.20 7.11
N SER A 150 -9.80 24.84 7.16
CA SER A 150 -8.62 24.30 7.81
C SER A 150 -8.71 24.38 9.34
N VAL A 151 -8.08 23.43 10.00
CA VAL A 151 -7.82 23.47 11.44
C VAL A 151 -6.48 24.18 11.67
N PRO A 152 -6.43 25.24 12.50
CA PRO A 152 -5.19 25.91 12.90
C PRO A 152 -4.22 24.97 13.63
N SER A 153 -2.93 25.09 13.35
CA SER A 153 -1.87 24.30 13.98
C SER A 153 -1.37 24.90 15.31
N THR A 154 -1.53 26.21 15.48
CA THR A 154 -1.21 26.97 16.69
C THR A 154 -2.36 27.90 17.06
N SER A 155 -2.32 28.49 18.27
CA SER A 155 -3.35 29.46 18.73
C SER A 155 -3.39 30.75 17.92
N ASP A 156 -2.29 31.08 17.24
CA ASP A 156 -2.10 32.36 16.56
C ASP A 156 -2.42 32.26 15.06
N GLU A 157 -2.71 31.06 14.56
CA GLU A 157 -3.10 30.80 13.18
C GLU A 157 -4.63 30.86 13.02
N GLU A 158 -5.09 31.55 11.98
CA GLU A 158 -6.52 31.66 11.67
C GLU A 158 -6.99 30.49 10.78
N SER A 159 -8.23 30.06 10.96
CA SER A 159 -8.85 29.05 10.09
C SER A 159 -9.03 29.61 8.67
N GLN A 160 -8.61 28.83 7.67
CA GLN A 160 -8.65 29.22 6.27
C GLN A 160 -9.78 28.51 5.54
N ALA A 161 -10.61 29.26 4.81
CA ALA A 161 -11.72 28.72 4.04
C ALA A 161 -11.31 28.30 2.63
N PHE A 162 -11.83 27.17 2.16
CA PHE A 162 -11.67 26.63 0.82
C PHE A 162 -13.03 26.33 0.21
N GLU A 163 -13.16 26.58 -1.09
CA GLU A 163 -14.36 26.27 -1.86
C GLU A 163 -14.02 25.33 -3.02
N THR A 164 -14.90 24.36 -3.29
CA THR A 164 -14.80 23.47 -4.44
C THR A 164 -14.89 24.26 -5.75
N SER A 165 -14.02 23.95 -6.70
CA SER A 165 -13.91 24.68 -7.97
C SER A 165 -14.94 24.22 -9.01
N GLU A 166 -15.46 23.00 -8.87
CA GLU A 166 -16.44 22.38 -9.76
C GLU A 166 -17.43 21.50 -8.98
N ASP A 167 -18.50 21.09 -9.66
CA ASP A 167 -19.50 20.16 -9.12
C ASP A 167 -18.90 18.76 -9.00
N LEU A 168 -19.05 18.14 -7.84
CA LEU A 168 -18.66 16.75 -7.60
C LEU A 168 -19.90 15.91 -7.34
N ILE A 169 -20.12 14.91 -8.19
CA ILE A 169 -20.99 13.79 -7.83
C ILE A 169 -20.19 12.85 -6.94
N ALA A 170 -20.62 12.70 -5.69
CA ALA A 170 -20.00 11.85 -4.68
C ALA A 170 -20.93 10.68 -4.30
N ARG A 171 -20.33 9.56 -3.89
CA ARG A 171 -21.04 8.35 -3.47
C ARG A 171 -20.36 7.72 -2.27
N TRP A 172 -21.11 7.07 -1.39
CA TRP A 172 -20.48 6.46 -0.22
C TRP A 172 -19.62 5.25 -0.61
N ALA A 173 -19.96 4.55 -1.69
CA ALA A 173 -19.12 3.47 -2.23
C ALA A 173 -17.76 3.98 -2.72
N TRP A 174 -17.62 5.27 -3.05
CA TRP A 174 -16.38 5.87 -3.54
C TRP A 174 -15.56 6.56 -2.43
N ASN A 175 -15.98 6.43 -1.16
CA ASN A 175 -15.19 6.94 -0.03
C ASN A 175 -13.79 6.33 -0.02
N GLU A 176 -13.72 5.01 -0.21
CA GLU A 176 -12.50 4.23 -0.32
C GLU A 176 -12.75 3.09 -1.33
N LEU A 177 -12.17 3.20 -2.52
CA LEU A 177 -12.19 2.15 -3.52
C LEU A 177 -11.20 1.07 -3.09
N ALA A 178 -11.71 0.01 -2.48
CA ALA A 178 -10.90 -1.09 -2.00
C ALA A 178 -10.22 -1.81 -3.17
N VAL A 179 -8.89 -1.86 -3.15
CA VAL A 179 -8.08 -2.66 -4.08
C VAL A 179 -8.28 -4.13 -3.75
N ARG A 180 -8.32 -4.96 -4.78
CA ARG A 180 -8.49 -6.40 -4.64
C ARG A 180 -7.28 -6.98 -3.91
N ARG A 181 -7.50 -7.44 -2.67
CA ARG A 181 -6.45 -8.04 -1.82
C ARG A 181 -6.41 -9.56 -1.87
N ARG A 182 -7.52 -10.18 -2.26
CA ARG A 182 -7.67 -11.63 -2.26
C ARG A 182 -8.38 -12.10 -3.53
N ARG A 183 -8.07 -13.32 -3.97
CA ARG A 183 -8.72 -13.99 -5.11
C ARG A 183 -9.17 -15.41 -4.74
N PRO A 184 -10.26 -15.91 -5.31
CA PRO A 184 -10.71 -17.29 -5.07
C PRO A 184 -9.63 -18.33 -5.37
N ALA A 185 -9.55 -19.34 -4.51
CA ALA A 185 -8.61 -20.45 -4.62
C ALA A 185 -9.15 -21.56 -5.54
N LEU A 186 -8.41 -21.96 -6.57
CA LEU A 186 -8.73 -23.16 -7.34
C LEU A 186 -8.23 -24.42 -6.61
N LEU A 187 -9.06 -24.99 -5.73
CA LEU A 187 -8.71 -26.20 -4.99
C LEU A 187 -8.99 -27.46 -5.82
N THR A 188 -7.94 -28.21 -6.17
CA THR A 188 -8.01 -29.54 -6.81
C THR A 188 -7.39 -30.62 -5.91
N PRO A 189 -7.71 -31.92 -6.12
CA PRO A 189 -7.12 -32.99 -5.33
C PRO A 189 -5.58 -33.05 -5.39
N ASP A 190 -4.99 -32.71 -6.54
CA ASP A 190 -3.53 -32.68 -6.70
C ASP A 190 -2.90 -31.39 -6.16
N ASP A 191 -3.62 -30.26 -6.21
CA ASP A 191 -3.18 -29.00 -5.57
C ASP A 191 -3.09 -29.16 -4.05
N LEU A 192 -4.12 -29.69 -3.40
CA LEU A 192 -4.13 -29.93 -1.94
C LEU A 192 -2.99 -30.83 -1.45
N ARG A 193 -2.44 -31.66 -2.33
CA ARG A 193 -1.28 -32.50 -2.01
C ARG A 193 0.03 -31.74 -2.06
N LYS A 194 0.13 -30.62 -2.77
CA LYS A 194 1.34 -29.79 -2.96
C LYS A 194 1.30 -28.48 -2.18
N ARG A 195 0.16 -28.16 -1.62
CA ARG A 195 -0.15 -26.85 -1.08
C ARG A 195 0.13 -26.77 0.42
N PRO A 196 0.85 -25.75 0.90
CA PRO A 196 1.25 -25.65 2.31
C PRO A 196 0.08 -25.24 3.21
N GLU A 197 -0.80 -24.36 2.74
CA GLU A 197 -1.94 -23.87 3.50
C GLU A 197 -3.17 -23.57 2.63
N ILE A 198 -4.34 -23.64 3.26
CA ILE A 198 -5.62 -23.19 2.71
C ILE A 198 -6.25 -22.18 3.67
N PHE A 199 -7.09 -21.31 3.16
CA PHE A 199 -7.80 -20.33 3.98
C PHE A 199 -9.26 -20.74 4.11
N VAL A 200 -9.82 -20.60 5.30
CA VAL A 200 -11.25 -20.77 5.57
C VAL A 200 -11.83 -19.52 6.20
N SER A 201 -13.09 -19.25 5.91
CA SER A 201 -13.80 -18.07 6.39
C SER A 201 -14.11 -18.21 7.88
N GLY A 202 -13.88 -17.13 8.63
CA GLY A 202 -14.13 -17.01 10.06
C GLY A 202 -12.90 -17.31 10.93
N THR A 203 -12.88 -16.72 12.11
CA THR A 203 -11.85 -16.93 13.16
C THR A 203 -12.30 -17.92 14.25
N GLY A 204 -13.59 -18.25 14.29
CA GLY A 204 -14.22 -19.13 15.28
C GLY A 204 -14.30 -20.60 14.86
N THR A 205 -13.33 -21.11 14.11
CA THR A 205 -13.37 -22.46 13.53
C THR A 205 -13.09 -23.57 14.55
N SER A 206 -12.62 -23.26 15.77
CA SER A 206 -12.30 -24.23 16.84
C SER A 206 -11.44 -25.43 16.41
N LEU A 207 -10.70 -25.31 15.30
CA LEU A 207 -9.80 -26.33 14.80
C LEU A 207 -8.59 -26.46 15.74
N GLN A 208 -8.04 -27.66 15.82
CA GLN A 208 -6.78 -27.96 16.50
C GLN A 208 -5.80 -28.66 15.56
N THR A 209 -4.50 -28.49 15.81
CA THR A 209 -3.48 -29.30 15.13
C THR A 209 -3.76 -30.78 15.38
N GLY A 210 -3.85 -31.56 14.30
CA GLY A 210 -4.21 -32.98 14.31
C GLY A 210 -5.65 -33.27 13.91
N ASP A 211 -6.55 -32.28 13.90
CA ASP A 211 -7.93 -32.44 13.42
C ASP A 211 -7.94 -32.91 11.96
N ARG A 212 -8.97 -33.64 11.54
CA ARG A 212 -9.07 -34.15 10.17
C ARG A 212 -10.00 -33.29 9.33
N LEU A 213 -9.55 -32.90 8.14
CA LEU A 213 -10.32 -32.22 7.12
C LEU A 213 -10.68 -33.20 6.00
N LEU A 214 -11.97 -33.35 5.72
CA LEU A 214 -12.48 -34.11 4.58
C LEU A 214 -12.86 -33.14 3.46
N PHE A 215 -12.16 -33.28 2.33
CA PHE A 215 -12.43 -32.59 1.08
C PHE A 215 -13.25 -33.50 0.18
N VAL A 216 -14.40 -33.01 -0.29
CA VAL A 216 -15.32 -33.74 -1.15
C VAL A 216 -15.40 -33.03 -2.49
N PHE A 217 -14.85 -33.65 -3.53
CA PHE A 217 -14.86 -33.10 -4.88
C PHE A 217 -16.03 -33.65 -5.70
N GLY A 218 -16.52 -32.83 -6.64
CA GLY A 218 -17.48 -33.28 -7.64
C GLY A 218 -16.83 -34.22 -8.66
N GLY A 219 -17.63 -35.15 -9.21
CA GLY A 219 -17.26 -35.94 -10.38
C GLY A 219 -18.23 -35.66 -11.53
N ASP A 220 -17.76 -35.83 -12.76
CA ASP A 220 -18.59 -35.82 -13.97
C ASP A 220 -19.36 -37.16 -14.12
N GLU A 221 -20.29 -37.24 -15.07
CA GLU A 221 -21.15 -38.42 -15.28
C GLU A 221 -20.37 -39.74 -15.41
N ASP A 222 -19.11 -39.70 -15.87
CA ASP A 222 -18.25 -40.86 -16.10
C ASP A 222 -17.20 -41.13 -15.00
N THR A 223 -17.01 -40.23 -14.02
CA THR A 223 -15.97 -40.39 -12.96
C THR A 223 -16.54 -40.18 -11.56
N PRO A 224 -16.44 -41.15 -10.63
CA PRO A 224 -16.88 -40.94 -9.26
C PRO A 224 -16.05 -39.84 -8.58
N GLY A 225 -16.72 -38.88 -7.94
CA GLY A 225 -16.07 -37.73 -7.28
C GLY A 225 -15.03 -38.17 -6.24
N GLN A 226 -13.84 -37.54 -6.29
CA GLN A 226 -12.72 -37.86 -5.41
C GLN A 226 -12.93 -37.29 -4.00
N ARG A 227 -12.45 -38.00 -2.98
CA ARG A 227 -12.56 -37.58 -1.57
C ARG A 227 -11.20 -37.72 -0.91
N LEU A 228 -10.77 -36.71 -0.16
CA LEU A 228 -9.44 -36.64 0.43
C LEU A 228 -9.57 -36.29 1.92
N LEU A 229 -8.90 -37.05 2.80
CA LEU A 229 -8.81 -36.72 4.22
C LEU A 229 -7.39 -36.29 4.55
N LEU A 230 -7.23 -35.06 5.05
CA LEU A 230 -5.94 -34.51 5.44
C LEU A 230 -5.98 -34.02 6.89
N PRO A 231 -4.97 -34.29 7.74
CA PRO A 231 -4.85 -33.62 9.02
C PRO A 231 -4.53 -32.12 8.90
N VAL A 232 -4.97 -31.36 9.90
CA VAL A 232 -4.55 -29.99 10.14
C VAL A 232 -3.15 -30.01 10.75
N ALA A 233 -2.17 -29.42 10.08
CA ALA A 233 -0.80 -29.33 10.57
C ALA A 233 -0.57 -28.08 11.43
N ARG A 234 -1.03 -26.92 10.97
CA ARG A 234 -0.88 -25.62 11.64
C ARG A 234 -2.17 -24.82 11.53
N ILE A 235 -2.38 -23.89 12.45
CA ILE A 235 -3.49 -22.95 12.41
C ILE A 235 -2.94 -21.56 12.69
N ARG A 236 -3.24 -20.60 11.80
CA ARG A 236 -2.96 -19.18 11.99
C ARG A 236 -4.27 -18.42 11.81
N ILE A 237 -4.63 -17.63 12.81
CA ILE A 237 -5.86 -16.83 12.79
C ILE A 237 -5.50 -15.43 12.34
N ASP A 238 -6.09 -15.00 11.24
CA ASP A 238 -6.04 -13.63 10.76
C ASP A 238 -7.32 -12.91 11.19
N ARG A 239 -7.18 -11.95 12.10
CA ARG A 239 -8.34 -11.23 12.64
C ARG A 239 -8.74 -10.04 11.77
N ASP A 240 -7.82 -9.51 10.98
CA ASP A 240 -8.08 -8.32 10.17
C ASP A 240 -8.91 -8.69 8.94
N ASP A 241 -8.63 -9.85 8.35
CA ASP A 241 -9.38 -10.41 7.22
C ASP A 241 -10.48 -11.41 7.65
N GLU A 242 -10.67 -11.63 8.96
CA GLU A 242 -11.61 -12.61 9.52
C GLU A 242 -11.47 -14.03 8.94
N VAL A 243 -10.24 -14.50 8.68
CA VAL A 243 -9.97 -15.83 8.12
C VAL A 243 -9.09 -16.68 9.04
N THR A 244 -9.21 -18.00 8.90
CA THR A 244 -8.28 -18.96 9.50
C THR A 244 -7.45 -19.59 8.40
N ALA A 245 -6.14 -19.40 8.43
CA ALA A 245 -5.19 -20.15 7.61
C ALA A 245 -4.93 -21.52 8.26
N ILE A 246 -5.18 -22.57 7.51
CA ILE A 246 -5.00 -23.96 7.91
C ILE A 246 -3.83 -24.53 7.12
N GLY A 247 -2.74 -24.84 7.82
CA GLY A 247 -1.61 -25.58 7.26
C GLY A 247 -2.01 -27.03 7.01
N LEU A 248 -1.73 -27.53 5.81
CA LEU A 248 -1.94 -28.91 5.40
C LEU A 248 -0.71 -29.76 5.72
N PRO A 249 -0.82 -31.10 5.76
CA PRO A 249 0.22 -32.00 6.25
C PRO A 249 1.36 -32.25 5.27
N GLN A 250 1.48 -31.44 4.23
CA GLN A 250 2.80 -31.23 3.67
C GLN A 250 3.64 -30.45 4.68
N SER A 251 4.30 -31.28 5.49
CA SER A 251 5.43 -31.01 6.35
C SER A 251 5.13 -30.15 7.58
N ALA A 252 5.74 -30.55 8.70
CA ALA A 252 6.18 -29.62 9.74
C ALA A 252 6.79 -28.36 9.08
N PRO A 253 6.86 -27.18 9.75
CA PRO A 253 7.42 -25.98 9.10
C PRO A 253 8.70 -26.38 8.38
N ALA A 254 8.69 -26.16 7.06
CA ALA A 254 9.55 -26.86 6.13
C ALA A 254 10.95 -26.91 6.73
N SER A 255 11.46 -28.11 6.99
CA SER A 255 12.82 -28.27 7.49
C SER A 255 13.74 -27.50 6.54
N LEU A 256 14.89 -27.02 7.02
CA LEU A 256 15.86 -26.35 6.16
C LEU A 256 16.12 -27.13 4.85
N THR A 257 16.10 -28.46 4.93
CA THR A 257 16.23 -29.36 3.77
C THR A 257 15.08 -29.22 2.76
N GLU A 258 13.85 -29.04 3.21
CA GLU A 258 12.67 -28.81 2.36
C GLU A 258 12.67 -27.41 1.76
N LEU A 259 13.01 -26.36 2.52
CA LEU A 259 13.17 -25.00 1.98
C LEU A 259 14.25 -24.95 0.89
N VAL A 260 15.37 -25.65 1.10
CA VAL A 260 16.44 -25.78 0.10
C VAL A 260 15.97 -26.58 -1.12
N ALA A 261 15.15 -27.61 -0.95
CA ALA A 261 14.59 -28.39 -2.05
C ALA A 261 13.56 -27.59 -2.87
N GLU A 262 12.72 -26.80 -2.20
CA GLU A 262 11.75 -25.89 -2.81
C GLU A 262 12.45 -24.84 -3.68
N LEU A 263 13.46 -24.15 -3.11
CA LEU A 263 14.29 -23.23 -3.88
C LEU A 263 14.93 -23.90 -5.10
N ARG A 264 15.41 -25.15 -4.97
CA ARG A 264 16.02 -25.91 -6.09
C ARG A 264 15.04 -26.13 -7.24
N VAL A 265 13.74 -26.30 -6.98
CA VAL A 265 12.72 -26.43 -8.07
C VAL A 265 12.73 -25.20 -8.97
N TRP A 266 12.84 -24.01 -8.37
CA TRP A 266 12.86 -22.75 -9.10
C TRP A 266 14.21 -22.47 -9.77
N ILE A 267 15.30 -22.80 -9.10
CA ILE A 267 16.64 -22.40 -9.55
C ILE A 267 17.38 -23.46 -10.39
N THR A 268 16.93 -24.70 -10.54
CA THR A 268 17.70 -25.74 -11.29
C THR A 268 17.44 -25.69 -12.81
N GLU A 269 18.49 -25.87 -13.63
CA GLU A 269 18.37 -26.14 -15.08
C GLU A 269 17.80 -27.54 -15.26
N ASP A 270 16.64 -27.68 -15.88
CA ASP A 270 16.14 -28.99 -16.28
C ASP A 270 16.65 -29.32 -17.68
N GLN A 271 17.39 -30.43 -17.82
CA GLN A 271 17.79 -30.99 -19.12
C GLN A 271 16.65 -31.82 -19.76
N ARG A 272 15.42 -31.74 -19.24
CA ARG A 272 14.27 -32.38 -19.87
C ARG A 272 14.02 -31.71 -21.22
N GLU A 273 14.13 -32.51 -22.29
CA GLU A 273 13.70 -32.14 -23.64
C GLU A 273 12.35 -31.44 -23.55
N ALA A 274 12.25 -30.27 -24.18
CA ALA A 274 11.06 -29.43 -24.20
C ALA A 274 9.81 -30.24 -24.58
N GLU A 275 9.06 -30.71 -23.58
CA GLU A 275 7.66 -31.05 -23.78
C GLU A 275 6.92 -29.71 -23.98
N GLU A 276 6.20 -29.61 -25.10
CA GLU A 276 5.53 -28.44 -25.65
C GLU A 276 4.43 -27.86 -24.74
N GLY A 277 4.81 -27.24 -23.61
CA GLY A 277 3.90 -26.52 -22.73
C GLY A 277 4.21 -25.02 -22.68
N GLU A 278 3.19 -24.18 -22.88
CA GLU A 278 3.27 -22.75 -22.51
C GLU A 278 3.54 -22.63 -21.00
N PRO A 279 4.36 -21.65 -20.55
CA PRO A 279 4.63 -21.43 -19.14
C PRO A 279 3.30 -21.13 -18.41
N THR A 280 2.90 -22.02 -17.50
CA THR A 280 1.70 -21.85 -16.67
C THR A 280 2.06 -21.29 -15.29
N PRO A 281 1.11 -20.67 -14.56
CA PRO A 281 1.30 -20.24 -13.17
C PRO A 281 1.81 -21.34 -12.22
N ASP A 282 1.65 -22.61 -12.53
CA ASP A 282 2.10 -23.71 -11.66
C ASP A 282 3.41 -24.38 -12.13
N ASN A 283 3.98 -23.91 -13.25
CA ASN A 283 5.19 -24.47 -13.83
C ASN A 283 6.08 -23.37 -14.45
N PRO A 284 6.99 -22.75 -13.66
CA PRO A 284 7.90 -21.69 -14.13
C PRO A 284 9.01 -22.21 -15.06
N ASN A 285 8.99 -23.52 -15.37
CA ASN A 285 9.88 -24.19 -16.29
C ASN A 285 9.03 -24.78 -17.43
N PRO A 286 9.10 -24.23 -18.65
CA PRO A 286 10.28 -23.59 -19.21
C PRO A 286 10.40 -22.10 -18.86
N ARG A 287 11.61 -21.69 -18.47
CA ARG A 287 11.97 -20.27 -18.33
C ARG A 287 11.87 -19.59 -19.71
N PRO A 288 11.41 -18.33 -19.79
CA PRO A 288 11.45 -17.57 -21.04
C PRO A 288 12.87 -17.56 -21.61
N VAL A 289 13.01 -17.76 -22.93
CA VAL A 289 14.33 -17.70 -23.59
C VAL A 289 14.78 -16.24 -23.64
N SER A 290 15.60 -15.84 -22.67
CA SER A 290 16.13 -14.48 -22.56
C SER A 290 17.57 -14.51 -22.09
N ARG A 291 18.42 -13.72 -22.75
CA ARG A 291 19.80 -13.52 -22.35
C ARG A 291 19.93 -12.95 -20.94
N ILE A 292 18.95 -12.14 -20.49
CA ILE A 292 18.92 -11.57 -19.13
C ILE A 292 18.81 -12.70 -18.09
N ILE A 293 17.98 -13.71 -18.37
CA ILE A 293 17.79 -14.88 -17.50
C ILE A 293 19.05 -15.76 -17.53
N GLU A 294 19.65 -16.01 -18.70
CA GLU A 294 20.91 -16.76 -18.81
C GLU A 294 22.05 -16.09 -18.03
N ASP A 295 22.21 -14.78 -18.17
CA ASP A 295 23.22 -13.99 -17.46
C ASP A 295 22.96 -13.97 -15.95
N PHE A 296 21.71 -13.79 -15.52
CA PHE A 296 21.33 -13.86 -14.10
C PHE A 296 21.55 -15.25 -13.51
N ASP A 297 21.24 -16.30 -14.26
CA ASP A 297 21.46 -17.68 -13.84
C ASP A 297 22.93 -17.96 -13.60
N ALA A 298 23.80 -17.59 -14.55
CA ALA A 298 25.24 -17.76 -14.41
C ALA A 298 25.84 -16.95 -13.23
N GLN A 299 25.32 -15.75 -12.99
CA GLN A 299 25.89 -14.80 -12.03
C GLN A 299 25.37 -14.98 -10.59
N VAL A 300 24.10 -15.31 -10.43
CA VAL A 300 23.42 -15.30 -9.12
C VAL A 300 22.93 -16.70 -8.76
N LEU A 301 22.22 -17.37 -9.67
CA LEU A 301 21.61 -18.66 -9.36
C LEU A 301 22.64 -19.80 -9.32
N ALA A 302 23.64 -19.82 -10.19
CA ALA A 302 24.67 -20.86 -10.23
C ALA A 302 25.57 -20.84 -8.97
N PRO A 303 26.09 -19.69 -8.50
CA PRO A 303 26.78 -19.62 -7.21
C PRO A 303 25.87 -19.98 -6.04
N LEU A 304 24.62 -19.51 -6.05
CA LEU A 304 23.63 -19.89 -5.03
C LEU A 304 23.46 -21.41 -4.99
N ARG A 305 23.27 -22.08 -6.14
CA ARG A 305 23.17 -23.54 -6.27
C ARG A 305 24.39 -24.26 -5.66
N ALA A 306 25.59 -23.73 -5.85
CA ALA A 306 26.82 -24.29 -5.29
C ALA A 306 26.88 -24.16 -3.75
N ASP A 307 26.43 -23.02 -3.21
CA ASP A 307 26.48 -22.71 -1.78
C ASP A 307 25.42 -23.48 -0.97
N LEU A 308 24.28 -23.84 -1.58
CA LEU A 308 23.17 -24.53 -0.90
C LEU A 308 23.58 -25.82 -0.18
N GLY A 309 24.64 -26.50 -0.64
CA GLY A 309 25.14 -27.72 0.01
C GLY A 309 25.88 -27.49 1.34
N ALA A 310 26.33 -26.26 1.62
CA ALA A 310 27.11 -25.91 2.80
C ALA A 310 26.28 -25.31 3.95
N ILE A 311 25.05 -24.90 3.68
CA ILE A 311 24.14 -24.23 4.62
C ILE A 311 23.56 -25.25 5.61
N LYS A 312 23.67 -24.98 6.91
CA LYS A 312 23.27 -25.92 7.98
C LYS A 312 22.20 -25.40 8.93
N THR A 313 21.89 -24.10 8.91
CA THR A 313 20.87 -23.48 9.77
C THR A 313 19.90 -22.59 8.97
N PRO A 314 18.66 -22.40 9.43
CA PRO A 314 17.72 -21.44 8.83
C PRO A 314 18.29 -20.02 8.76
N ALA A 315 19.00 -19.54 9.80
CA ALA A 315 19.75 -18.28 9.78
C ALA A 315 20.67 -18.13 8.57
N GLN A 316 21.49 -19.17 8.31
CA GLN A 316 22.46 -19.17 7.23
C GLN A 316 21.76 -19.19 5.87
N PHE A 317 20.60 -19.83 5.79
CA PHE A 317 19.78 -19.86 4.58
C PHE A 317 19.15 -18.49 4.29
N ALA A 318 18.43 -17.92 5.26
CA ALA A 318 17.85 -16.59 5.14
C ALA A 318 18.92 -15.55 4.79
N ALA A 319 20.02 -15.51 5.55
CA ALA A 319 21.12 -14.58 5.31
C ALA A 319 21.79 -14.75 3.93
N ARG A 320 21.87 -16.00 3.40
CA ARG A 320 22.45 -16.25 2.08
C ARG A 320 21.50 -15.85 0.94
N LEU A 321 20.19 -15.85 1.19
CA LEU A 321 19.17 -15.48 0.21
C LEU A 321 18.94 -13.97 0.10
N VAL A 322 19.32 -13.16 1.10
CA VAL A 322 19.21 -11.69 1.04
C VAL A 322 19.84 -11.14 -0.24
N GLU A 323 21.11 -11.47 -0.51
CA GLU A 323 21.77 -10.97 -1.72
C GLU A 323 21.05 -11.45 -3.01
N PRO A 324 20.80 -12.75 -3.27
CA PRO A 324 20.00 -13.17 -4.41
C PRO A 324 18.63 -12.49 -4.54
N HIS A 325 17.95 -12.23 -3.44
CA HIS A 325 16.66 -11.53 -3.41
C HIS A 325 16.81 -10.08 -3.90
N ASP A 326 17.74 -9.32 -3.33
CA ASP A 326 18.03 -7.95 -3.79
C ASP A 326 18.38 -7.91 -5.29
N ARG A 327 19.04 -8.95 -5.77
CA ARG A 327 19.47 -9.08 -7.17
C ARG A 327 18.32 -9.44 -8.10
N LEU A 328 17.27 -10.10 -7.61
CA LEU A 328 16.04 -10.32 -8.36
C LEU A 328 15.31 -9.00 -8.59
N ALA A 329 15.26 -8.11 -7.60
CA ALA A 329 14.74 -6.75 -7.77
C ALA A 329 15.49 -5.99 -8.88
N GLU A 330 16.83 -6.09 -8.90
CA GLU A 330 17.66 -5.52 -9.97
C GLU A 330 17.32 -6.11 -11.34
N ALA A 331 17.16 -7.43 -11.41
CA ALA A 331 16.84 -8.14 -12.64
C ALA A 331 15.47 -7.76 -13.19
N GLN A 332 14.46 -7.58 -12.33
CA GLN A 332 13.15 -7.05 -12.72
C GLN A 332 13.27 -5.66 -13.34
N ALA A 333 14.03 -4.77 -12.70
CA ALA A 333 14.21 -3.42 -13.19
C ALA A 333 14.92 -3.38 -14.56
N ILE A 334 15.87 -4.30 -14.81
CA ILE A 334 16.52 -4.48 -16.13
C ILE A 334 15.55 -5.09 -17.15
N ALA A 335 14.72 -6.04 -16.71
CA ALA A 335 13.76 -6.74 -17.55
C ALA A 335 12.53 -5.90 -17.89
N ALA A 336 12.28 -4.76 -17.23
CA ALA A 336 11.08 -3.94 -17.35
C ALA A 336 10.51 -3.72 -18.78
N PRO A 337 11.32 -3.61 -19.86
CA PRO A 337 10.79 -3.53 -21.22
C PRO A 337 10.17 -4.83 -21.78
N TYR A 338 10.36 -5.96 -21.11
CA TYR A 338 10.00 -7.32 -21.55
C TYR A 338 9.05 -7.97 -20.53
N GLU A 339 7.75 -7.78 -20.72
CA GLU A 339 6.69 -8.18 -19.78
C GLU A 339 6.79 -9.64 -19.30
N GLU A 340 6.99 -10.60 -20.22
CA GLU A 340 7.12 -12.03 -19.88
C GLU A 340 8.36 -12.33 -19.01
N VAL A 341 9.46 -11.61 -19.21
CA VAL A 341 10.71 -11.79 -18.46
C VAL A 341 10.60 -11.15 -17.08
N THR A 342 9.99 -9.96 -16.99
CA THR A 342 9.71 -9.29 -15.72
C THR A 342 8.79 -10.13 -14.84
N ALA A 343 7.69 -10.65 -15.39
CA ALA A 343 6.75 -11.49 -14.65
C ALA A 343 7.43 -12.75 -14.06
N TRP A 344 8.39 -13.33 -14.79
CA TRP A 344 9.17 -14.47 -14.28
C TRP A 344 10.05 -14.07 -13.08
N PHE A 345 10.75 -12.93 -13.16
CA PHE A 345 11.57 -12.43 -12.05
C PHE A 345 10.74 -11.96 -10.86
N GLU A 346 9.57 -11.35 -11.06
CA GLU A 346 8.63 -10.96 -10.00
C GLU A 346 8.18 -12.17 -9.21
N LYS A 347 7.81 -13.23 -9.92
CA LYS A 347 7.42 -14.48 -9.29
C LYS A 347 8.57 -15.13 -8.51
N LEU A 348 9.77 -15.15 -9.09
CA LEU A 348 10.94 -15.72 -8.42
C LEU A 348 11.33 -14.90 -7.19
N GLU A 349 11.25 -13.57 -7.25
CA GLU A 349 11.49 -12.68 -6.11
C GLU A 349 10.49 -12.96 -4.98
N ALA A 350 9.20 -13.02 -5.30
CA ALA A 350 8.14 -13.31 -4.33
C ALA A 350 8.39 -14.65 -3.63
N VAL A 351 8.73 -15.70 -4.39
CA VAL A 351 9.07 -17.02 -3.83
C VAL A 351 10.31 -16.95 -2.94
N VAL A 352 11.37 -16.28 -3.37
CA VAL A 352 12.59 -16.15 -2.56
C VAL A 352 12.33 -15.33 -1.29
N GLY A 353 11.53 -14.27 -1.37
CA GLY A 353 11.11 -13.46 -0.22
C GLY A 353 10.31 -14.29 0.79
N GLU A 354 9.34 -15.08 0.31
CA GLU A 354 8.57 -16.00 1.14
C GLU A 354 9.47 -17.04 1.82
N LEU A 355 10.46 -17.58 1.11
CA LEU A 355 11.44 -18.52 1.66
C LEU A 355 12.32 -17.89 2.74
N ILE A 356 12.69 -16.61 2.61
CA ILE A 356 13.42 -15.84 3.64
C ILE A 356 12.56 -15.70 4.90
N GLU A 357 11.30 -15.29 4.77
CA GLU A 357 10.37 -15.15 5.90
C GLU A 357 10.13 -16.50 6.60
N ARG A 358 9.83 -17.55 5.82
CA ARG A 358 9.62 -18.92 6.34
C ARG A 358 10.87 -19.46 7.04
N ALA A 359 12.07 -19.11 6.56
CA ALA A 359 13.32 -19.45 7.23
C ALA A 359 13.53 -18.68 8.55
N ALA A 360 13.11 -17.42 8.62
CA ALA A 360 13.14 -16.62 9.85
C ALA A 360 12.16 -17.14 10.91
N GLU A 361 10.98 -17.63 10.51
CA GLU A 361 9.99 -18.25 11.41
C GLU A 361 10.50 -19.53 12.10
N LEU A 362 11.49 -20.21 11.52
CA LEU A 362 12.11 -21.42 12.08
C LEU A 362 13.12 -21.09 13.19
N GLU A 363 13.41 -19.82 13.47
CA GLU A 363 14.37 -19.40 14.49
C GLU A 363 13.72 -19.13 15.85
N PRO A 364 14.34 -19.55 16.97
CA PRO A 364 13.99 -19.03 18.29
C PRO A 364 14.49 -17.58 18.44
N SER A 365 13.56 -16.67 18.72
CA SER A 365 13.78 -15.22 18.89
C SER A 365 15.01 -14.90 19.73
N ARG A 366 15.98 -14.19 19.14
CA ARG A 366 17.22 -13.73 19.78
C ARG A 366 17.28 -12.21 19.75
N PRO A 367 17.76 -11.52 20.80
CA PRO A 367 17.91 -10.08 20.77
C PRO A 367 19.08 -9.68 19.87
N ASP A 368 18.84 -8.70 19.00
CA ASP A 368 19.88 -8.13 18.14
C ASP A 368 21.02 -7.51 18.94
N THR A 369 22.25 -7.79 18.49
CA THR A 369 23.46 -7.17 19.04
C THR A 369 23.77 -5.94 18.20
N PRO A 370 23.84 -4.73 18.78
CA PRO A 370 24.14 -3.54 18.00
C PRO A 370 25.60 -3.58 17.54
N ALA A 371 25.80 -3.53 16.22
CA ALA A 371 27.10 -3.30 15.62
C ALA A 371 27.58 -1.88 15.92
N ALA A 372 28.84 -1.77 16.35
CA ALA A 372 29.49 -0.49 16.59
C ALA A 372 30.17 0.00 15.31
N ALA A 373 29.90 1.24 14.87
CA ALA A 373 30.90 2.13 14.28
C ALA A 373 30.38 3.58 14.07
N SER A 374 31.05 4.50 14.76
CA SER A 374 31.40 5.91 14.52
C SER A 374 30.46 6.96 13.89
N ASN A 375 29.26 6.66 13.40
CA ASN A 375 28.30 7.68 12.96
C ASN A 375 26.97 7.48 13.70
N SER A 376 26.21 8.57 13.93
CA SER A 376 24.92 8.47 14.64
C SER A 376 24.02 7.45 13.92
N PRO A 377 23.68 6.29 14.53
CA PRO A 377 22.85 5.28 13.88
C PRO A 377 21.47 5.82 13.48
N ALA A 378 20.99 6.83 14.20
CA ALA A 378 19.77 7.56 13.83
C ALA A 378 19.91 8.34 12.50
N MET A 379 21.09 8.89 12.19
CA MET A 379 21.34 9.58 10.92
C MET A 379 21.49 8.60 9.75
N GLN A 380 22.05 7.41 9.99
CA GLN A 380 22.12 6.35 8.99
C GLN A 380 20.71 5.82 8.66
N ALA A 381 19.86 5.62 9.66
CA ALA A 381 18.46 5.24 9.46
C ALA A 381 17.66 6.32 8.71
N LEU A 382 17.91 7.61 9.00
CA LEU A 382 17.36 8.71 8.22
C LEU A 382 17.81 8.65 6.76
N GLY A 383 19.02 8.15 6.51
CA GLY A 383 19.58 8.03 5.17
C GLY A 383 18.81 7.13 4.23
N ALA A 384 18.36 5.98 4.72
CA ALA A 384 17.50 5.07 3.95
C ALA A 384 16.16 5.73 3.59
N VAL A 385 15.60 6.53 4.50
CA VAL A 385 14.23 7.06 4.39
C VAL A 385 14.17 8.43 3.69
N LEU A 386 15.18 9.28 3.83
CA LEU A 386 15.15 10.69 3.41
C LEU A 386 14.82 10.91 1.92
N PRO A 387 15.39 10.16 0.96
CA PRO A 387 15.08 10.36 -0.45
C PRO A 387 13.65 9.96 -0.82
N ALA A 388 13.13 8.92 -0.16
CA ALA A 388 11.72 8.52 -0.20
C ALA A 388 10.80 9.66 0.27
N LEU A 389 11.23 10.40 1.31
CA LEU A 389 10.45 11.51 1.85
C LEU A 389 10.41 12.73 0.91
N ARG A 390 11.46 12.93 0.11
CA ARG A 390 11.55 14.03 -0.85
C ARG A 390 10.61 13.89 -2.03
N THR A 391 10.16 12.67 -2.32
CA THR A 391 9.30 12.35 -3.47
C THR A 391 7.89 11.95 -3.04
N ARG A 392 7.43 12.24 -1.82
CA ARG A 392 6.15 11.73 -1.26
C ARG A 392 4.88 12.08 -2.05
N VAL A 393 4.90 13.15 -2.85
CA VAL A 393 3.73 13.63 -3.57
C VAL A 393 4.08 13.76 -5.04
N VAL A 394 3.44 12.94 -5.88
CA VAL A 394 3.49 13.08 -7.33
C VAL A 394 2.07 13.35 -7.82
N ARG A 395 1.92 14.33 -8.70
CA ARG A 395 0.66 14.62 -9.38
C ARG A 395 0.92 14.54 -10.89
N PRO A 396 -0.01 13.98 -11.68
CA PRO A 396 0.23 13.57 -13.05
C PRO A 396 0.51 14.79 -13.90
N PRO A 397 1.32 14.61 -14.96
CA PRO A 397 1.61 15.70 -15.89
C PRO A 397 0.30 16.31 -16.41
N SER A 398 0.27 17.64 -16.48
CA SER A 398 -0.87 18.47 -16.88
C SER A 398 -1.40 18.25 -18.31
N GLY A 399 -0.95 17.19 -18.99
CA GLY A 399 -1.39 16.72 -20.31
C GLY A 399 -2.39 15.56 -20.29
N ALA A 400 -2.78 15.03 -19.12
CA ALA A 400 -3.76 13.94 -19.02
C ALA A 400 -5.19 14.31 -19.48
N ARG A 401 -5.44 15.58 -19.85
CA ARG A 401 -6.67 16.00 -20.56
C ARG A 401 -6.64 15.70 -22.07
N THR A 402 -5.48 15.39 -22.63
CA THR A 402 -5.39 14.74 -23.94
C THR A 402 -5.62 13.24 -23.74
N LEU A 403 -6.87 12.91 -23.40
CA LEU A 403 -7.39 11.57 -23.63
C LEU A 403 -7.07 11.21 -25.09
N SER A 404 -6.12 10.30 -25.31
CA SER A 404 -6.16 9.50 -26.51
C SER A 404 -7.43 8.66 -26.40
N HIS A 405 -8.53 9.23 -26.88
CA HIS A 405 -9.80 8.53 -26.97
C HIS A 405 -9.59 7.42 -28.00
N ASP A 406 -9.16 6.24 -27.56
CA ASP A 406 -9.27 5.04 -28.37
C ASP A 406 -10.73 4.57 -28.27
N PRO A 407 -11.58 4.79 -29.28
CA PRO A 407 -12.98 4.39 -29.23
C PRO A 407 -13.11 2.88 -29.03
N GLY A 408 -12.13 2.08 -29.47
CA GLY A 408 -12.14 0.63 -29.33
C GLY A 408 -12.25 0.16 -27.88
N ARG A 409 -11.60 0.86 -26.93
CA ARG A 409 -11.67 0.53 -25.50
C ARG A 409 -13.01 0.88 -24.85
N TYR A 410 -13.67 1.94 -25.31
CA TYR A 410 -15.01 2.32 -24.82
C TYR A 410 -16.11 1.33 -25.23
N PHE A 411 -15.91 0.61 -26.33
CA PHE A 411 -16.86 -0.40 -26.83
C PHE A 411 -16.38 -1.85 -26.61
N ALA A 412 -15.32 -2.05 -25.83
CA ALA A 412 -14.81 -3.37 -25.52
C ALA A 412 -15.86 -4.20 -24.75
N PRO A 413 -15.90 -5.53 -24.90
CA PRO A 413 -16.88 -6.40 -24.25
C PRO A 413 -16.93 -6.29 -22.71
N GLY A 414 -15.85 -5.84 -22.06
CA GLY A 414 -15.79 -5.59 -20.61
C GLY A 414 -16.02 -4.13 -20.21
N SER A 415 -16.31 -3.20 -21.13
CA SER A 415 -16.51 -1.79 -20.78
C SER A 415 -17.81 -1.57 -20.00
N ASP A 416 -17.76 -0.72 -18.98
CA ASP A 416 -18.95 -0.32 -18.20
C ASP A 416 -20.02 0.39 -19.06
N LEU A 417 -19.66 0.90 -20.24
CA LEU A 417 -20.57 1.60 -21.15
C LEU A 417 -21.77 0.73 -21.55
N GLY A 418 -21.60 -0.58 -21.73
CA GLY A 418 -22.70 -1.48 -22.09
C GLY A 418 -23.80 -1.53 -21.04
N ALA A 419 -23.42 -1.62 -19.76
CA ALA A 419 -24.34 -1.62 -18.62
C ALA A 419 -25.01 -0.26 -18.42
N GLN A 420 -24.26 0.84 -18.62
CA GLN A 420 -24.82 2.20 -18.58
C GLN A 420 -25.85 2.43 -19.70
N LEU A 421 -25.56 1.97 -20.93
CA LEU A 421 -26.49 2.04 -22.05
C LEU A 421 -27.75 1.20 -21.78
N LEU A 422 -27.62 0.00 -21.22
CA LEU A 422 -28.76 -0.84 -20.86
C LEU A 422 -29.67 -0.14 -19.83
N SER A 423 -29.06 0.46 -18.80
CA SER A 423 -29.76 1.23 -17.77
C SER A 423 -30.47 2.47 -18.34
N ALA A 424 -29.87 3.12 -19.34
CA ALA A 424 -30.46 4.27 -20.01
C ALA A 424 -31.60 3.88 -20.97
N LEU A 425 -31.48 2.72 -21.64
CA LEU A 425 -32.47 2.21 -22.60
C LEU A 425 -33.70 1.60 -21.93
N ASP A 426 -33.55 0.94 -20.78
CA ASP A 426 -34.65 0.48 -19.94
C ASP A 426 -34.47 0.96 -18.49
N PRO A 427 -35.03 2.13 -18.13
CA PRO A 427 -34.95 2.68 -16.79
C PRO A 427 -35.51 1.75 -15.70
N ARG A 428 -36.34 0.75 -16.03
CA ARG A 428 -36.86 -0.23 -15.06
C ARG A 428 -35.80 -1.21 -14.60
N VAL A 429 -34.74 -1.38 -15.40
CA VAL A 429 -33.60 -2.26 -15.09
C VAL A 429 -32.52 -1.47 -14.34
N ALA A 430 -32.47 -0.14 -14.48
CA ALA A 430 -31.47 0.70 -13.81
C ALA A 430 -31.48 0.51 -12.28
N ASP A 431 -32.66 0.40 -11.67
CA ASP A 431 -32.82 0.15 -10.24
C ASP A 431 -32.41 -1.30 -9.91
N GLY A 432 -31.27 -1.46 -9.25
CA GLY A 432 -30.79 -2.76 -8.76
C GLY A 432 -30.00 -3.61 -9.75
N MET A 433 -29.78 -3.19 -11.02
CA MET A 433 -28.97 -3.96 -11.98
C MET A 433 -27.55 -4.18 -11.48
N TYR A 434 -26.83 -3.13 -11.05
CA TYR A 434 -25.46 -3.29 -10.55
C TYR A 434 -25.42 -4.14 -9.27
N ALA A 435 -26.43 -4.03 -8.39
CA ALA A 435 -26.55 -4.87 -7.21
C ALA A 435 -26.83 -6.35 -7.58
N ALA A 436 -27.63 -6.59 -8.62
CA ALA A 436 -27.91 -7.92 -9.14
C ALA A 436 -26.68 -8.50 -9.88
N TRP A 437 -25.97 -7.70 -10.67
CA TRP A 437 -24.79 -8.09 -11.43
C TRP A 437 -23.62 -8.41 -10.50
N ARG A 438 -23.42 -7.61 -9.45
CA ARG A 438 -22.46 -7.89 -8.37
C ARG A 438 -22.71 -9.27 -7.71
N ARG A 439 -23.98 -9.69 -7.64
CA ARG A 439 -24.37 -11.01 -7.09
C ARG A 439 -24.49 -12.11 -8.14
N ALA A 440 -24.39 -11.78 -9.42
CA ALA A 440 -24.52 -12.72 -10.52
C ALA A 440 -23.18 -13.45 -10.69
N ALA A 441 -22.96 -14.49 -9.90
CA ALA A 441 -21.84 -15.40 -10.11
C ALA A 441 -22.13 -16.30 -11.31
N PRO A 442 -21.18 -16.49 -12.24
CA PRO A 442 -21.31 -17.55 -13.25
C PRO A 442 -21.44 -18.90 -12.51
N ALA A 443 -22.36 -19.75 -12.96
CA ALA A 443 -22.55 -21.08 -12.40
C ALA A 443 -21.42 -22.02 -12.89
N VAL A 444 -20.17 -21.74 -12.50
CA VAL A 444 -19.07 -22.70 -12.63
C VAL A 444 -19.21 -23.65 -11.45
N PRO A 445 -19.48 -24.95 -11.66
CA PRO A 445 -19.58 -25.89 -10.56
C PRO A 445 -18.27 -25.89 -9.78
N ALA A 446 -18.31 -25.53 -8.50
CA ALA A 446 -17.13 -25.59 -7.65
C ALA A 446 -16.60 -27.04 -7.65
N LEU A 447 -15.33 -27.19 -8.05
CA LEU A 447 -14.67 -28.49 -8.15
C LEU A 447 -14.67 -29.17 -6.77
N LEU A 448 -14.42 -28.39 -5.71
CA LEU A 448 -14.64 -28.75 -4.31
C LEU A 448 -16.10 -28.46 -3.91
N ARG A 449 -16.87 -29.51 -3.60
CA ARG A 449 -18.28 -29.40 -3.21
C ARG A 449 -18.48 -29.19 -1.71
N ASP A 450 -17.65 -29.82 -0.89
CA ASP A 450 -17.80 -29.84 0.56
C ASP A 450 -16.40 -29.88 1.22
N LEU A 451 -16.16 -29.02 2.21
CA LEU A 451 -15.00 -29.06 3.10
C LEU A 451 -15.50 -29.27 4.52
N GLN A 452 -15.07 -30.34 5.17
CA GLN A 452 -15.64 -30.79 6.44
C GLN A 452 -14.55 -30.98 7.49
N ALA A 453 -14.69 -30.32 8.65
CA ALA A 453 -13.87 -30.59 9.82
C ALA A 453 -14.47 -31.77 10.61
N MET A 454 -13.75 -32.88 10.69
CA MET A 454 -14.21 -34.07 11.40
C MET A 454 -13.97 -33.90 12.90
N ARG A 455 -15.03 -33.57 13.66
CA ARG A 455 -14.94 -33.21 15.08
C ARG A 455 -14.77 -34.40 16.03
N VAL A 456 -15.05 -35.61 15.56
CA VAL A 456 -14.98 -36.83 16.37
C VAL A 456 -13.96 -37.76 15.76
N THR A 457 -12.99 -38.19 16.57
CA THR A 457 -12.13 -39.34 16.27
C THR A 457 -12.43 -40.43 17.28
N ALA A 458 -12.85 -41.59 16.79
CA ALA A 458 -13.30 -42.71 17.59
C ALA A 458 -12.72 -44.02 17.04
N THR A 459 -12.84 -45.08 17.83
CA THR A 459 -12.54 -46.44 17.36
C THR A 459 -13.80 -47.28 17.33
N PRO A 460 -13.91 -48.28 16.44
CA PRO A 460 -15.02 -49.21 16.51
C PRO A 460 -15.06 -49.93 17.86
N PHE A 461 -16.26 -50.12 18.39
CA PHE A 461 -16.49 -50.84 19.63
C PHE A 461 -15.91 -52.26 19.54
N GLY A 462 -14.99 -52.57 20.45
CA GLY A 462 -14.27 -53.84 20.47
C GLY A 462 -12.84 -53.78 19.92
N ALA A 463 -12.42 -52.72 19.22
CA ALA A 463 -11.05 -52.61 18.69
C ALA A 463 -9.97 -52.78 19.80
N THR A 464 -10.25 -52.27 20.99
CA THR A 464 -9.36 -52.36 22.18
C THR A 464 -9.68 -53.55 23.09
N ALA A 465 -10.66 -54.39 22.76
CA ALA A 465 -11.04 -55.53 23.60
C ALA A 465 -9.86 -56.51 23.72
N PRO A 466 -9.51 -56.98 24.93
CA PRO A 466 -8.41 -57.92 25.08
C PRO A 466 -8.68 -59.19 24.27
N LEU A 467 -7.60 -59.84 23.81
CA LEU A 467 -7.72 -61.17 23.25
C LEU A 467 -8.39 -62.09 24.28
N LYS A 468 -9.23 -62.99 23.80
CA LYS A 468 -9.96 -63.92 24.64
C LYS A 468 -9.00 -64.91 25.26
N ALA A 469 -8.91 -64.90 26.59
CA ALA A 469 -8.14 -65.89 27.33
C ALA A 469 -8.76 -67.29 27.16
N VAL A 470 -7.96 -68.22 26.67
CA VAL A 470 -8.30 -69.63 26.49
C VAL A 470 -7.82 -70.36 27.74
N GLN A 471 -8.75 -70.98 28.48
CA GLN A 471 -8.48 -71.57 29.78
C GLN A 471 -8.53 -73.10 29.72
N ASP A 472 -7.65 -73.78 30.47
CA ASP A 472 -7.75 -75.24 30.66
C ASP A 472 -8.93 -75.62 31.58
N GLU A 473 -9.19 -76.92 31.72
CA GLU A 473 -10.21 -77.47 32.63
C GLU A 473 -10.02 -77.09 34.11
N ARG A 474 -8.86 -76.49 34.46
CA ARG A 474 -8.51 -76.02 35.81
C ARG A 474 -8.58 -74.49 35.93
N GLY A 475 -9.07 -73.79 34.90
CA GLY A 475 -9.23 -72.34 34.88
C GLY A 475 -7.92 -71.55 34.68
N ARG A 476 -6.81 -72.21 34.32
CA ARG A 476 -5.54 -71.52 34.00
C ARG A 476 -5.55 -71.07 32.56
N VAL A 477 -5.13 -69.84 32.29
CA VAL A 477 -4.99 -69.32 30.93
C VAL A 477 -3.83 -70.04 30.24
N VAL A 478 -4.12 -70.77 29.16
CA VAL A 478 -3.14 -71.53 28.37
C VAL A 478 -2.73 -70.76 27.12
N ARG A 479 -3.66 -69.99 26.51
CA ARG A 479 -3.37 -69.14 25.33
C ARG A 479 -4.37 -67.99 25.21
N GLN A 480 -4.23 -67.17 24.20
CA GLN A 480 -5.17 -66.09 23.84
C GLN A 480 -5.64 -66.27 22.40
N THR A 481 -6.91 -66.01 22.12
CA THR A 481 -7.53 -66.13 20.79
C THR A 481 -8.36 -64.90 20.47
N ASP A 482 -8.62 -64.63 19.20
CA ASP A 482 -9.38 -63.45 18.81
C ASP A 482 -10.90 -63.70 18.86
N TRP A 483 -11.67 -62.62 18.86
CA TRP A 483 -13.13 -62.70 18.89
C TRP A 483 -13.72 -62.72 17.48
N PRO A 484 -14.78 -63.50 17.19
CA PRO A 484 -15.56 -63.30 15.97
C PRO A 484 -16.31 -61.97 16.04
N LEU A 485 -16.46 -61.28 14.91
CA LEU A 485 -17.27 -60.05 14.82
C LEU A 485 -18.75 -60.32 15.12
N THR A 486 -19.47 -59.28 15.53
CA THR A 486 -20.86 -59.39 16.02
C THR A 486 -21.76 -60.12 14.99
N GLY A 487 -22.42 -61.19 15.44
CA GLY A 487 -23.25 -62.06 14.59
C GLY A 487 -22.50 -63.26 13.97
N GLY A 488 -21.20 -63.41 14.25
CA GLY A 488 -20.40 -64.56 13.82
C GLY A 488 -20.07 -65.58 14.92
N ALA A 489 -19.72 -66.79 14.47
CA ALA A 489 -19.21 -67.91 15.25
C ALA A 489 -17.87 -68.39 14.67
N LEU A 490 -16.90 -68.71 15.52
CA LEU A 490 -15.61 -69.29 15.15
C LEU A 490 -15.48 -70.69 15.76
N THR A 491 -15.27 -71.71 14.93
CA THR A 491 -14.95 -73.07 15.35
C THR A 491 -13.53 -73.42 14.90
N ALA A 492 -12.64 -73.72 15.83
CA ALA A 492 -11.24 -74.03 15.54
C ALA A 492 -10.85 -75.42 16.05
N MET A 493 -10.04 -76.12 15.26
CA MET A 493 -9.33 -77.34 15.63
C MET A 493 -7.83 -77.09 15.55
N ARG A 494 -7.11 -77.34 16.64
CA ARG A 494 -5.66 -77.26 16.71
C ARG A 494 -5.08 -78.63 17.03
N VAL A 495 -4.25 -79.15 16.15
CA VAL A 495 -3.53 -80.41 16.34
C VAL A 495 -2.10 -80.09 16.74
N VAL A 496 -1.71 -80.48 17.96
CA VAL A 496 -0.37 -80.25 18.51
C VAL A 496 0.47 -81.50 18.34
N PHE A 497 1.68 -81.34 17.82
CA PHE A 497 2.66 -82.41 17.66
C PHE A 497 3.59 -82.51 18.88
N ASP A 498 4.26 -83.65 19.03
CA ASP A 498 5.30 -83.87 20.02
C ASP A 498 6.49 -82.89 19.89
N THR A 499 7.43 -82.93 20.83
CA THR A 499 8.61 -82.03 20.81
C THR A 499 9.52 -82.25 19.59
N ALA A 500 9.42 -83.41 18.93
CA ALA A 500 10.09 -83.68 17.65
C ALA A 500 9.30 -83.17 16.43
N GLY A 501 8.07 -82.70 16.63
CA GLY A 501 7.18 -82.18 15.60
C GLY A 501 6.70 -83.25 14.62
N ARG A 502 6.64 -84.53 14.99
CA ARG A 502 6.34 -85.65 14.07
C ARG A 502 5.03 -86.37 14.39
N VAL A 503 4.61 -86.42 15.65
CA VAL A 503 3.46 -87.21 16.08
C VAL A 503 2.42 -86.32 16.76
N PRO A 504 1.14 -86.33 16.33
CA PRO A 504 0.07 -85.65 17.04
C PRO A 504 -0.08 -86.21 18.46
N VAL A 505 0.02 -85.34 19.46
CA VAL A 505 -0.09 -85.70 20.89
C VAL A 505 -1.36 -85.18 21.54
N SER A 506 -1.93 -84.08 21.03
CA SER A 506 -3.22 -83.55 21.47
C SER A 506 -3.98 -82.88 20.33
N ALA A 507 -5.31 -82.93 20.41
CA ALA A 507 -6.21 -82.13 19.58
C ALA A 507 -7.05 -81.23 20.49
N GLU A 508 -6.94 -79.94 20.26
CA GLU A 508 -7.67 -78.90 20.97
C GLU A 508 -8.78 -78.37 20.07
N PHE A 509 -9.99 -78.30 20.62
CA PHE A 509 -11.16 -77.80 19.93
C PHE A 509 -11.72 -76.59 20.66
N GLN A 510 -12.11 -75.58 19.90
CA GLN A 510 -12.69 -74.37 20.44
C GLN A 510 -13.87 -73.93 19.58
N HIS A 511 -14.96 -73.56 20.23
CA HIS A 511 -16.08 -72.89 19.59
C HIS A 511 -16.36 -71.58 20.34
N VAL A 512 -16.42 -70.48 19.60
CA VAL A 512 -16.60 -69.13 20.10
C VAL A 512 -17.79 -68.50 19.39
N GLU A 513 -18.75 -68.02 20.17
CA GLU A 513 -19.85 -67.18 19.70
C GLU A 513 -19.92 -65.91 20.55
N THR A 514 -20.70 -64.93 20.11
CA THR A 514 -20.86 -63.66 20.83
C THR A 514 -21.44 -63.94 22.24
N GLY A 515 -20.59 -63.86 23.27
CA GLY A 515 -20.96 -64.10 24.68
C GLY A 515 -20.70 -65.51 25.23
N ALA A 516 -20.32 -66.50 24.40
CA ALA A 516 -20.07 -67.88 24.84
C ALA A 516 -18.74 -68.44 24.30
N SER A 517 -18.07 -69.29 25.07
CA SER A 517 -16.94 -70.10 24.62
C SER A 517 -17.04 -71.48 25.20
N VAL A 518 -16.80 -72.49 24.37
CA VAL A 518 -16.57 -73.85 24.86
C VAL A 518 -15.28 -74.35 24.26
N GLN A 519 -14.46 -74.98 25.08
CA GLN A 519 -13.20 -75.58 24.67
C GLN A 519 -13.12 -77.00 25.22
N VAL A 520 -12.55 -77.90 24.42
CA VAL A 520 -12.27 -79.27 24.81
C VAL A 520 -10.86 -79.62 24.30
N SER A 521 -10.04 -80.24 25.14
CA SER A 521 -8.74 -80.76 24.75
C SER A 521 -8.74 -82.28 24.94
N GLU A 522 -8.32 -83.02 23.93
CA GLU A 522 -8.25 -84.48 23.98
C GLU A 522 -6.82 -84.93 23.66
N ASN A 523 -6.27 -85.82 24.47
CA ASN A 523 -4.98 -86.46 24.20
C ASN A 523 -5.13 -87.48 23.08
N LEU A 524 -4.17 -87.51 22.16
CA LEU A 524 -4.17 -88.42 21.00
C LEU A 524 -3.25 -89.63 21.27
N PRO A 525 -3.53 -90.82 20.70
CA PRO A 525 -4.65 -91.14 19.80
C PRO A 525 -5.99 -91.26 20.53
N ALA A 526 -7.06 -90.78 19.90
CA ALA A 526 -8.42 -90.85 20.45
C ALA A 526 -9.45 -91.25 19.38
N GLU A 527 -10.44 -92.05 19.79
CA GLU A 527 -11.68 -92.31 19.06
C GLU A 527 -12.87 -92.03 20.00
N LYS A 528 -13.39 -90.80 19.95
CA LYS A 528 -14.39 -90.33 20.92
C LYS A 528 -15.30 -89.27 20.31
N THR A 529 -16.53 -89.21 20.80
CA THR A 529 -17.48 -88.14 20.46
C THR A 529 -17.81 -87.34 21.71
N PHE A 530 -17.60 -86.03 21.67
CA PHE A 530 -17.81 -85.12 22.81
C PHE A 530 -18.57 -83.85 22.37
N PRO A 531 -19.27 -83.16 23.29
CA PRO A 531 -19.94 -81.90 22.99
C PRO A 531 -18.93 -80.75 22.85
N LEU A 532 -19.18 -79.83 21.92
CA LEU A 532 -18.45 -78.55 21.79
C LEU A 532 -19.46 -77.46 21.42
N GLY A 533 -19.76 -76.56 22.36
CA GLY A 533 -20.74 -75.49 22.14
C GLY A 533 -22.16 -76.04 21.92
N PRO A 534 -22.89 -75.56 20.91
CA PRO A 534 -24.22 -76.06 20.57
C PRO A 534 -24.23 -77.40 19.81
N GLY A 535 -23.07 -77.91 19.38
CA GLY A 535 -22.95 -79.17 18.62
C GLY A 535 -22.05 -80.23 19.26
N ARG A 536 -21.66 -81.23 18.46
CA ARG A 536 -20.79 -82.35 18.86
C ARG A 536 -19.68 -82.57 17.85
N ILE A 537 -18.54 -83.04 18.32
CA ILE A 537 -17.40 -83.42 17.48
C ILE A 537 -17.14 -84.91 17.64
N SER A 538 -16.96 -85.60 16.52
CA SER A 538 -16.44 -86.97 16.48
C SER A 538 -14.97 -86.93 16.06
N LEU A 539 -14.08 -87.29 16.97
CA LEU A 539 -12.63 -87.29 16.80
C LEU A 539 -12.14 -88.72 16.57
N MET A 540 -11.29 -88.90 15.56
CA MET A 540 -10.67 -90.16 15.18
C MET A 540 -9.19 -89.91 14.86
N THR A 541 -8.28 -90.67 15.46
CA THR A 541 -6.85 -90.66 15.11
C THR A 541 -6.45 -91.95 14.44
N ARG A 542 -5.79 -91.87 13.28
CA ARG A 542 -5.24 -93.03 12.59
C ARG A 542 -3.73 -93.14 12.80
N SER A 543 -3.27 -94.26 13.32
CA SER A 543 -1.83 -94.50 13.56
C SER A 543 -1.16 -95.16 12.34
N ALA A 544 0.16 -95.07 12.22
CA ALA A 544 0.89 -95.71 11.13
C ALA A 544 0.92 -97.26 11.21
N GLN A 545 0.45 -97.85 12.32
CA GLN A 545 0.49 -99.30 12.58
C GLN A 545 -0.88 -100.01 12.43
N ASP A 546 -1.94 -99.30 12.02
CA ASP A 546 -3.27 -99.88 11.82
C ASP A 546 -3.35 -100.66 10.49
N HIS A 547 -2.97 -101.94 10.51
CA HIS A 547 -3.10 -102.90 9.40
C HIS A 547 -4.30 -103.85 9.58
N ASP A 548 -5.48 -103.34 9.98
CA ASP A 548 -6.69 -104.16 10.07
C ASP A 548 -7.34 -104.33 8.69
N LEU A 549 -7.57 -105.59 8.26
CA LEU A 549 -8.05 -105.97 6.91
C LEU A 549 -9.60 -106.02 6.82
N SER A 550 -10.34 -105.59 7.84
CA SER A 550 -11.80 -105.73 7.95
C SER A 550 -12.65 -104.57 7.36
N TRP A 551 -12.08 -103.68 6.55
CA TRP A 551 -12.70 -102.38 6.19
C TRP A 551 -13.25 -102.25 4.75
N LEU A 552 -13.30 -103.33 3.95
CA LEU A 552 -13.64 -103.30 2.51
C LEU A 552 -15.10 -102.94 2.12
N SER A 553 -15.95 -102.42 3.02
CA SER A 553 -17.39 -102.25 2.75
C SER A 553 -18.01 -100.86 2.98
N ARG A 554 -17.25 -99.78 3.20
CA ARG A 554 -17.83 -98.42 3.25
C ARG A 554 -16.89 -97.36 2.65
N ARG A 555 -17.36 -96.60 1.64
CA ARG A 555 -16.73 -95.38 1.09
C ARG A 555 -17.82 -94.45 0.55
N PRO A 556 -17.61 -93.11 0.46
CA PRO A 556 -16.39 -92.50 -0.08
C PRO A 556 -15.78 -91.30 0.67
N ALA A 557 -14.53 -91.01 0.23
CA ALA A 557 -13.69 -89.81 0.38
C ALA A 557 -13.24 -89.42 1.80
N ASP A 558 -12.06 -89.92 2.21
CA ASP A 558 -11.05 -89.21 3.01
C ASP A 558 -9.72 -89.99 2.90
N SER A 559 -8.59 -89.26 2.92
CA SER A 559 -7.22 -89.73 2.71
C SER A 559 -6.87 -91.04 3.45
N GLN A 560 -6.12 -91.94 2.81
CA GLN A 560 -5.54 -93.14 3.44
C GLN A 560 -4.39 -92.81 4.42
N GLU A 561 -4.06 -91.53 4.57
CA GLU A 561 -2.90 -91.06 5.32
C GLU A 561 -3.11 -91.12 6.84
N PRO A 562 -2.07 -91.46 7.62
CA PRO A 562 -2.09 -91.36 9.07
C PRO A 562 -2.24 -89.88 9.51
N GLY A 563 -3.22 -89.61 10.38
CA GLY A 563 -3.55 -88.25 10.78
C GLY A 563 -4.70 -88.18 11.80
N VAL A 564 -5.15 -86.96 12.07
CA VAL A 564 -6.27 -86.64 12.96
C VAL A 564 -7.45 -86.20 12.11
N THR A 565 -8.59 -86.87 12.28
CA THR A 565 -9.85 -86.53 11.61
C THR A 565 -10.87 -86.09 12.66
N ALA A 566 -11.48 -84.93 12.47
CA ALA A 566 -12.56 -84.42 13.31
C ALA A 566 -13.79 -84.11 12.45
N ARG A 567 -14.91 -84.80 12.70
CA ARG A 567 -16.19 -84.51 12.07
C ARG A 567 -17.03 -83.61 12.96
N LEU A 568 -17.25 -82.39 12.51
CA LEU A 568 -18.15 -81.41 13.13
C LEU A 568 -19.60 -81.79 12.77
N MET A 569 -20.44 -82.05 13.77
CA MET A 569 -21.84 -82.46 13.59
C MET A 569 -22.81 -81.28 13.74
N SER A 570 -24.11 -81.55 13.55
CA SER A 570 -25.20 -80.58 13.70
C SER A 570 -25.07 -79.74 14.98
N GLY A 571 -25.23 -78.42 14.82
CA GLY A 571 -24.93 -77.42 15.84
C GLY A 571 -23.54 -76.78 15.71
N LEU A 572 -22.68 -77.29 14.83
CA LEU A 572 -21.41 -76.67 14.39
C LEU A 572 -21.41 -76.56 12.86
N PRO A 573 -20.43 -75.87 12.24
CA PRO A 573 -20.25 -75.91 10.78
C PRO A 573 -20.04 -77.36 10.32
N GLU A 574 -21.07 -78.03 9.79
CA GLU A 574 -21.04 -79.47 9.48
C GLU A 574 -19.98 -79.78 8.40
N ARG A 575 -18.79 -80.20 8.84
CA ARG A 575 -17.58 -80.36 8.03
C ARG A 575 -16.70 -81.46 8.61
N THR A 576 -15.97 -82.17 7.76
CA THR A 576 -14.90 -83.06 8.22
C THR A 576 -13.56 -82.34 8.08
N LEU A 577 -12.82 -82.20 9.18
CA LEU A 577 -11.47 -81.64 9.21
C LEU A 577 -10.44 -82.76 9.31
N PHE A 578 -9.41 -82.72 8.49
CA PHE A 578 -8.30 -83.67 8.51
C PHE A 578 -6.97 -82.92 8.58
N VAL A 579 -6.08 -83.40 9.43
CA VAL A 579 -4.69 -82.93 9.54
C VAL A 579 -3.77 -84.15 9.56
N SER A 580 -2.89 -84.25 8.57
CA SER A 580 -1.91 -85.34 8.47
C SER A 580 -0.75 -85.15 9.44
N ARG A 581 0.09 -86.18 9.56
CA ARG A 581 1.45 -85.99 10.07
C ARG A 581 2.29 -85.19 9.06
N PRO A 582 3.32 -84.45 9.50
CA PRO A 582 4.27 -83.86 8.57
C PRO A 582 4.93 -84.94 7.71
N GLY A 583 4.92 -84.73 6.39
CA GLY A 583 5.62 -85.60 5.44
C GLY A 583 7.14 -85.51 5.58
N ASP A 584 7.87 -86.29 4.79
CA ASP A 584 9.34 -86.26 4.77
C ASP A 584 9.90 -84.88 4.33
N ASP A 585 9.08 -84.08 3.64
CA ASP A 585 9.36 -82.71 3.22
C ASP A 585 8.98 -81.65 4.27
N GLY A 586 8.49 -82.08 5.44
CA GLY A 586 8.09 -81.21 6.55
C GLY A 586 6.74 -80.51 6.36
N ARG A 587 6.01 -80.76 5.27
CA ARG A 587 4.68 -80.18 5.02
C ARG A 587 3.56 -80.99 5.65
N VAL A 588 2.49 -80.32 6.07
CA VAL A 588 1.29 -80.98 6.62
C VAL A 588 0.14 -80.86 5.62
N HIS A 589 -0.49 -81.98 5.31
CA HIS A 589 -1.71 -82.02 4.53
C HIS A 589 -2.90 -81.70 5.43
N VAL A 590 -3.67 -80.69 5.06
CA VAL A 590 -4.90 -80.27 5.72
C VAL A 590 -6.05 -80.37 4.73
N ALA A 591 -7.12 -81.05 5.11
CA ALA A 591 -8.34 -81.13 4.31
C ALA A 591 -9.56 -80.68 5.11
N VAL A 592 -10.43 -79.90 4.46
CA VAL A 592 -11.73 -79.47 4.99
C VAL A 592 -12.80 -79.91 3.99
N HIS A 593 -13.66 -80.85 4.39
CA HIS A 593 -14.61 -81.50 3.49
C HIS A 593 -16.06 -81.15 3.82
N ASN A 594 -16.83 -80.80 2.79
CA ASN A 594 -18.25 -80.43 2.89
C ASN A 594 -19.17 -80.95 1.78
N GLY A 595 -18.67 -81.89 0.96
CA GLY A 595 -19.22 -82.19 -0.37
C GLY A 595 -18.24 -81.80 -1.48
N GLU A 596 -17.58 -80.64 -1.38
CA GLU A 596 -16.40 -80.25 -2.18
C GLU A 596 -15.16 -80.20 -1.28
N PRO A 597 -14.09 -80.97 -1.55
CA PRO A 597 -12.90 -81.00 -0.71
C PRO A 597 -12.03 -79.75 -0.89
N LEU A 598 -11.67 -79.07 0.22
CA LEU A 598 -10.60 -78.08 0.28
C LEU A 598 -9.34 -78.76 0.83
N GLU A 599 -8.38 -79.08 -0.04
CA GLU A 599 -7.10 -79.72 0.32
C GLU A 599 -5.93 -78.73 0.16
N ARG A 600 -5.05 -78.66 1.16
CA ARG A 600 -3.85 -77.79 1.19
C ARG A 600 -2.66 -78.49 1.85
N PHE A 601 -1.46 -78.27 1.30
CA PHE A 601 -0.21 -78.69 1.92
C PHE A 601 0.48 -77.45 2.48
N LEU A 602 0.56 -77.33 3.81
CA LEU A 602 1.15 -76.18 4.49
C LEU A 602 2.62 -76.42 4.80
N ALA A 603 3.48 -75.48 4.45
CA ALA A 603 4.87 -75.41 4.88
C ALA A 603 5.01 -74.82 6.29
N PRO A 604 6.12 -75.11 7.02
CA PRO A 604 6.38 -74.50 8.33
C PRO A 604 6.29 -72.97 8.29
N GLY A 605 5.44 -72.38 9.14
CA GLY A 605 5.21 -70.93 9.21
C GLY A 605 4.15 -70.40 8.24
N GLU A 606 3.59 -71.25 7.38
CA GLU A 606 2.58 -70.83 6.39
C GLU A 606 1.20 -70.59 7.03
N HIS A 607 0.54 -69.53 6.56
CA HIS A 607 -0.79 -69.10 6.97
C HIS A 607 -1.64 -68.79 5.72
N GLN A 608 -2.82 -69.38 5.60
CA GLN A 608 -3.77 -69.15 4.51
C GLN A 608 -5.17 -68.86 5.07
N GLN A 609 -5.88 -67.92 4.45
CA GLN A 609 -7.29 -67.60 4.74
C GLN A 609 -8.09 -67.74 3.44
N ILE A 610 -9.08 -68.63 3.42
CA ILE A 610 -9.73 -69.12 2.20
C ILE A 610 -11.23 -69.23 2.42
N ARG A 611 -12.03 -68.85 1.43
CA ARG A 611 -13.47 -69.05 1.46
C ARG A 611 -13.88 -70.46 1.05
N HIS A 612 -14.74 -71.10 1.84
CA HIS A 612 -15.25 -72.44 1.52
C HIS A 612 -16.66 -72.66 2.08
N GLY A 613 -17.65 -72.81 1.17
CA GLY A 613 -19.02 -73.19 1.50
C GLY A 613 -19.74 -72.29 2.52
N GLY A 614 -19.64 -70.96 2.36
CA GLY A 614 -20.29 -69.96 3.22
C GLY A 614 -19.50 -69.57 4.49
N TYR A 615 -18.35 -70.19 4.71
CA TYR A 615 -17.45 -69.92 5.83
C TYR A 615 -16.10 -69.40 5.34
N GLU A 616 -15.40 -68.73 6.24
CA GLU A 616 -14.00 -68.39 6.08
C GLU A 616 -13.15 -69.39 6.86
N VAL A 617 -12.24 -70.05 6.14
CA VAL A 617 -11.37 -71.10 6.65
C VAL A 617 -9.96 -70.55 6.79
N THR A 618 -9.44 -70.57 8.00
CA THR A 618 -8.08 -70.16 8.33
C THR A 618 -7.23 -71.41 8.59
N LEU A 619 -6.13 -71.54 7.86
CA LEU A 619 -5.19 -72.65 7.97
C LEU A 619 -3.82 -72.11 8.39
N ARG A 620 -3.28 -72.56 9.51
CA ARG A 620 -2.01 -72.07 10.03
C ARG A 620 -1.12 -73.21 10.51
N TYR A 621 0.12 -73.27 10.04
CA TYR A 621 1.12 -74.21 10.53
C TYR A 621 2.23 -73.47 11.29
N THR A 622 2.23 -73.60 12.61
CA THR A 622 3.17 -72.89 13.50
C THR A 622 4.30 -73.82 13.94
N VAL A 623 5.55 -73.37 13.78
CA VAL A 623 6.78 -74.09 14.18
C VAL A 623 7.73 -73.08 14.84
N GLY A 624 8.35 -73.41 15.98
CA GLY A 624 9.33 -72.53 16.65
C GLY A 624 9.12 -72.40 18.15
N SER A 625 8.70 -71.22 18.63
CA SER A 625 8.58 -70.86 20.06
C SER A 625 7.48 -71.60 20.82
N GLU A 626 6.58 -72.29 20.13
CA GLU A 626 5.58 -73.20 20.67
C GLU A 626 5.75 -74.60 20.07
N PRO A 627 5.26 -75.68 20.72
CA PRO A 627 5.20 -77.00 20.11
C PRO A 627 4.56 -76.93 18.73
N ALA A 628 5.16 -77.60 17.74
CA ALA A 628 4.68 -77.55 16.36
C ALA A 628 3.20 -77.91 16.33
N ASN A 629 2.38 -77.11 15.64
CA ASN A 629 0.94 -77.30 15.64
C ASN A 629 0.30 -76.77 14.36
N VAL A 630 -0.81 -77.40 13.96
CA VAL A 630 -1.63 -76.99 12.82
C VAL A 630 -3.00 -76.59 13.34
N GLU A 631 -3.42 -75.37 13.02
CA GLU A 631 -4.72 -74.82 13.38
C GLU A 631 -5.60 -74.66 12.13
N VAL A 632 -6.83 -75.15 12.25
CA VAL A 632 -7.90 -75.07 11.25
C VAL A 632 -9.06 -74.31 11.89
N GLY A 633 -9.21 -73.03 11.57
CA GLY A 633 -10.31 -72.18 12.00
C GLY A 633 -11.42 -72.11 10.94
N ILE A 634 -12.67 -72.13 11.36
CA ILE A 634 -13.85 -71.94 10.51
C ILE A 634 -14.71 -70.84 11.14
N ALA A 635 -14.77 -69.68 10.48
CA ALA A 635 -15.60 -68.55 10.90
C ALA A 635 -16.82 -68.38 9.98
N THR A 636 -17.97 -68.06 10.53
CA THR A 636 -19.17 -67.67 9.76
C THR A 636 -19.04 -66.25 9.23
N VAL A 637 -19.42 -66.01 7.97
CA VAL A 637 -19.45 -64.67 7.39
C VAL A 637 -20.72 -63.91 7.86
N PRO A 638 -20.61 -62.69 8.41
CA PRO A 638 -21.76 -61.89 8.88
C PRO A 638 -22.77 -61.52 7.76
N GLU A 639 -24.04 -61.33 8.14
CA GLU A 639 -25.11 -60.83 7.26
C GLU A 639 -24.81 -59.44 6.67
N GLN A 640 -25.40 -59.13 5.51
CA GLN A 640 -25.13 -57.88 4.76
C GLN A 640 -25.46 -56.60 5.54
N ALA A 641 -26.50 -56.60 6.39
CA ALA A 641 -26.89 -55.43 7.19
C ALA A 641 -25.81 -55.02 8.22
N ASN A 642 -25.04 -55.97 8.74
CA ASN A 642 -23.96 -55.65 9.70
C ASN A 642 -22.78 -54.92 9.04
N ARG A 643 -22.62 -55.00 7.71
CA ARG A 643 -21.52 -54.34 6.98
C ARG A 643 -21.70 -52.83 6.82
N HIS A 644 -22.90 -52.34 7.06
CA HIS A 644 -23.25 -50.92 7.03
C HIS A 644 -23.30 -50.30 8.43
N VAL A 645 -23.18 -51.09 9.49
CA VAL A 645 -23.32 -50.60 10.87
C VAL A 645 -21.94 -50.53 11.51
N VAL A 646 -21.61 -49.37 12.08
CA VAL A 646 -20.41 -49.20 12.92
C VAL A 646 -20.85 -48.75 14.31
N ALA A 647 -20.55 -49.58 15.30
CA ALA A 647 -20.67 -49.20 16.71
C ALA A 647 -19.36 -48.54 17.13
N LEU A 648 -19.43 -47.37 17.77
CA LEU A 648 -18.28 -46.66 18.34
C LEU A 648 -18.07 -47.04 19.80
N ASP A 649 -16.83 -46.91 20.25
CA ASP A 649 -16.38 -47.21 21.61
C ASP A 649 -17.05 -46.35 22.70
N SER A 650 -17.41 -45.11 22.38
CA SER A 650 -18.03 -44.14 23.30
C SER A 650 -19.30 -43.48 22.75
N VAL A 651 -20.03 -42.76 23.61
CA VAL A 651 -21.19 -41.95 23.23
C VAL A 651 -20.71 -40.58 22.72
N TYR A 652 -21.13 -40.21 21.51
CA TYR A 652 -20.74 -39.00 20.79
C TYR A 652 -21.99 -38.27 20.30
N ASP A 653 -22.46 -37.31 21.07
CA ASP A 653 -23.71 -36.58 20.78
C ASP A 653 -23.59 -35.61 19.59
N GLY A 654 -22.36 -35.29 19.16
CA GLY A 654 -22.09 -34.40 18.02
C GLY A 654 -22.29 -35.04 16.64
N ILE A 655 -22.50 -36.35 16.54
CA ILE A 655 -22.69 -37.04 15.26
C ILE A 655 -24.18 -37.03 14.88
N THR A 656 -24.51 -36.52 13.71
CA THR A 656 -25.90 -36.35 13.24
C THR A 656 -26.17 -37.12 11.95
N VAL A 657 -27.45 -37.42 11.69
CA VAL A 657 -27.88 -38.00 10.40
C VAL A 657 -27.58 -37.02 9.26
N GLY A 658 -27.00 -37.52 8.18
CA GLY A 658 -26.53 -36.71 7.04
C GLY A 658 -25.09 -36.23 7.17
N SER A 659 -24.47 -36.30 8.35
CA SER A 659 -23.05 -35.98 8.53
C SER A 659 -22.14 -36.98 7.78
N TRP A 660 -20.92 -36.54 7.47
CA TRP A 660 -19.90 -37.40 6.87
C TRP A 660 -19.20 -38.24 7.95
N VAL A 661 -18.83 -39.46 7.55
CA VAL A 661 -17.88 -40.32 8.28
C VAL A 661 -16.77 -40.77 7.33
N ALA A 662 -15.54 -40.81 7.83
CA ALA A 662 -14.38 -41.36 7.17
C ALA A 662 -13.76 -42.46 8.06
N ILE A 663 -13.52 -43.64 7.50
CA ILE A 663 -13.00 -44.81 8.21
C ILE A 663 -11.68 -45.21 7.57
N GLU A 664 -10.59 -45.16 8.34
CA GLU A 664 -9.25 -45.57 7.93
C GLU A 664 -8.96 -46.98 8.44
N ARG A 665 -8.57 -47.91 7.55
CA ARG A 665 -8.23 -49.31 7.86
C ARG A 665 -6.90 -49.69 7.19
N PRO A 666 -5.75 -49.24 7.72
CA PRO A 666 -4.49 -49.20 6.99
C PRO A 666 -3.97 -50.58 6.54
N ARG A 667 -4.29 -51.67 7.25
CA ARG A 667 -3.85 -53.03 6.86
C ARG A 667 -4.80 -53.74 5.90
N LYS A 668 -5.97 -53.18 5.56
CA LYS A 668 -6.95 -53.81 4.66
C LYS A 668 -6.42 -53.89 3.23
N GLY A 669 -6.51 -55.08 2.62
CA GLY A 669 -6.06 -55.35 1.25
C GLY A 669 -4.54 -55.39 1.06
N ALA A 670 -3.74 -55.40 2.14
CA ALA A 670 -2.28 -55.41 2.05
C ALA A 670 -1.70 -56.83 1.90
N ASP A 671 -0.76 -57.02 0.97
CA ASP A 671 -0.07 -58.30 0.70
C ASP A 671 1.01 -58.69 1.72
N ALA A 672 1.12 -57.96 2.84
CA ALA A 672 2.11 -58.20 3.89
C ALA A 672 1.71 -59.40 4.78
N PRO A 673 2.66 -60.07 5.48
CA PRO A 673 2.37 -61.19 6.40
C PRO A 673 1.36 -60.85 7.52
N ASP A 674 1.24 -59.57 7.87
CA ASP A 674 0.32 -59.03 8.88
C ASP A 674 -0.87 -58.23 8.27
N GLY A 675 -1.07 -58.32 6.94
CA GLY A 675 -2.16 -57.68 6.22
C GLY A 675 -3.53 -58.32 6.48
N ILE A 676 -4.61 -57.54 6.34
CA ILE A 676 -5.99 -58.01 6.46
C ILE A 676 -6.53 -58.28 5.04
N PRO A 677 -6.88 -59.52 4.68
CA PRO A 677 -7.42 -59.84 3.36
C PRO A 677 -8.72 -59.09 3.04
N GLY A 678 -8.98 -58.82 1.76
CA GLY A 678 -10.23 -58.25 1.26
C GLY A 678 -10.06 -57.10 0.27
N ASP A 679 -11.13 -56.35 0.02
CA ASP A 679 -11.14 -55.25 -0.95
C ASP A 679 -10.27 -54.08 -0.45
N GLU A 680 -9.22 -53.75 -1.21
CA GLU A 680 -8.32 -52.63 -0.91
C GLU A 680 -9.06 -51.28 -0.87
N LYS A 681 -10.21 -51.15 -1.56
CA LYS A 681 -11.04 -49.93 -1.50
C LYS A 681 -11.58 -49.65 -0.10
N LEU A 682 -11.67 -50.68 0.76
CA LEU A 682 -12.10 -50.53 2.16
C LEU A 682 -10.98 -50.08 3.10
N LYS A 683 -9.76 -49.87 2.58
CA LYS A 683 -8.66 -49.24 3.32
C LYS A 683 -9.00 -47.81 3.75
N PHE A 684 -9.80 -47.11 2.96
CA PHE A 684 -10.32 -45.78 3.27
C PHE A 684 -11.75 -45.64 2.77
N VAL A 685 -12.71 -45.64 3.70
CA VAL A 685 -14.15 -45.56 3.38
C VAL A 685 -14.67 -44.20 3.80
N THR A 686 -15.39 -43.52 2.90
CA THR A 686 -16.09 -42.28 3.22
C THR A 686 -17.56 -42.45 2.91
N SER A 687 -18.43 -42.23 3.88
CA SER A 687 -19.87 -42.46 3.72
C SER A 687 -20.69 -41.38 4.43
N ARG A 688 -21.93 -41.21 4.00
CA ARG A 688 -22.95 -40.45 4.75
C ARG A 688 -23.56 -41.33 5.83
N VAL A 689 -23.86 -40.74 6.98
CA VAL A 689 -24.60 -41.39 8.07
C VAL A 689 -26.10 -41.32 7.78
N THR A 690 -26.78 -42.47 7.73
CA THR A 690 -28.21 -42.60 7.44
C THR A 690 -29.07 -42.74 8.70
N ALA A 691 -28.50 -43.28 9.79
CA ALA A 691 -29.13 -43.34 11.10
C ALA A 691 -28.07 -43.28 12.22
N VAL A 692 -28.44 -42.66 13.35
CA VAL A 692 -27.63 -42.58 14.57
C VAL A 692 -28.48 -43.00 15.75
N ARG A 693 -27.95 -43.86 16.62
CA ARG A 693 -28.58 -44.16 17.92
C ARG A 693 -27.53 -44.44 19.00
N THR A 694 -27.87 -44.18 20.26
CA THR A 694 -27.07 -44.65 21.39
C THR A 694 -27.51 -46.06 21.76
N ALA A 695 -26.56 -46.99 21.85
CA ALA A 695 -26.84 -48.37 22.26
C ALA A 695 -25.84 -48.83 23.33
N ALA A 696 -26.29 -49.76 24.17
CA ALA A 696 -25.44 -50.46 25.13
C ALA A 696 -25.07 -51.82 24.54
N TYR A 697 -23.78 -52.13 24.50
CA TYR A 697 -23.23 -53.36 23.94
C TYR A 697 -22.55 -54.17 25.03
N THR A 698 -22.78 -55.48 25.03
CA THR A 698 -22.10 -56.45 25.90
C THR A 698 -21.47 -57.53 25.03
N ASN A 699 -20.47 -57.13 24.22
CA ASN A 699 -19.78 -58.02 23.28
C ASN A 699 -18.29 -58.08 23.60
N TYR A 700 -17.59 -59.11 23.13
CA TYR A 700 -16.13 -59.28 23.26
C TYR A 700 -15.58 -59.24 24.70
N GLY A 701 -16.40 -59.62 25.69
CA GLY A 701 -16.02 -59.62 27.11
C GLY A 701 -15.95 -58.21 27.74
N ILE A 702 -16.44 -57.19 27.04
CA ILE A 702 -16.53 -55.81 27.53
C ILE A 702 -17.99 -55.35 27.50
N THR A 703 -18.37 -54.51 28.48
CA THR A 703 -19.67 -53.85 28.51
C THR A 703 -19.44 -52.36 28.38
N GLY A 704 -20.11 -51.72 27.44
CA GLY A 704 -19.99 -50.28 27.21
C GLY A 704 -21.24 -49.71 26.56
N ARG A 705 -21.33 -48.38 26.58
CA ARG A 705 -22.39 -47.64 25.90
C ARG A 705 -21.73 -46.77 24.84
N GLY A 706 -22.19 -46.88 23.60
CA GLY A 706 -21.56 -46.24 22.45
C GLY A 706 -22.57 -45.73 21.43
N THR A 707 -22.06 -44.97 20.46
CA THR A 707 -22.87 -44.47 19.33
C THR A 707 -22.87 -45.48 18.21
N GLU A 708 -24.05 -45.89 17.74
CA GLU A 708 -24.22 -46.71 16.55
C GLU A 708 -24.51 -45.82 15.35
N LEU A 709 -23.74 -46.00 14.28
CA LEU A 709 -23.93 -45.32 13.01
C LEU A 709 -24.32 -46.35 11.94
N THR A 710 -25.39 -46.07 11.19
CA THR A 710 -25.73 -46.79 9.96
C THR A 710 -25.24 -45.99 8.76
N LEU A 711 -24.46 -46.61 7.88
CA LEU A 711 -23.76 -45.96 6.77
C LEU A 711 -24.42 -46.28 5.43
N ALA A 712 -24.44 -45.30 4.52
CA ALA A 712 -24.92 -45.50 3.15
C ALA A 712 -24.08 -46.52 2.37
N GLU A 713 -22.75 -46.45 2.51
CA GLU A 713 -21.79 -47.38 1.90
C GLU A 713 -21.31 -48.41 2.94
N PRO A 714 -21.04 -49.67 2.56
CA PRO A 714 -20.52 -50.68 3.49
C PRO A 714 -19.06 -50.38 3.85
N TRP A 715 -18.69 -50.60 5.12
CA TRP A 715 -17.30 -50.41 5.60
C TRP A 715 -16.55 -51.72 5.89
N LEU A 716 -17.27 -52.84 5.82
CA LEU A 716 -16.76 -54.20 5.95
C LEU A 716 -17.09 -55.00 4.69
N ASP A 717 -16.25 -55.95 4.34
CA ASP A 717 -16.54 -56.96 3.31
C ASP A 717 -16.79 -58.34 3.92
N GLU A 718 -16.75 -59.36 3.08
CA GLU A 718 -16.98 -60.76 3.44
C GLU A 718 -15.78 -61.48 4.08
N HIS A 719 -14.59 -60.88 4.08
CA HIS A 719 -13.38 -61.39 4.74
C HIS A 719 -13.21 -60.83 6.16
N ASP A 720 -14.02 -59.83 6.51
CA ASP A 720 -14.02 -59.22 7.83
C ASP A 720 -14.88 -60.02 8.80
N VAL A 721 -14.35 -61.14 9.30
CA VAL A 721 -15.07 -62.03 10.24
C VAL A 721 -14.51 -62.03 11.67
N LEU A 722 -13.27 -61.61 11.85
CA LEU A 722 -12.59 -61.55 13.16
C LEU A 722 -12.40 -60.10 13.63
N LEU A 723 -12.37 -59.89 14.94
CA LEU A 723 -12.21 -58.59 15.56
C LEU A 723 -10.89 -57.93 15.17
N SER A 724 -9.82 -58.71 14.97
CA SER A 724 -8.52 -58.28 14.43
C SER A 724 -8.60 -57.52 13.10
N ALA A 725 -9.65 -57.74 12.31
CA ALA A 725 -9.88 -57.05 11.04
C ALA A 725 -10.28 -55.57 11.21
N ILE A 726 -10.71 -55.16 12.42
CA ILE A 726 -11.15 -53.79 12.71
C ILE A 726 -10.33 -53.11 13.83
N ARG A 727 -9.31 -53.79 14.39
CA ARG A 727 -8.53 -53.26 15.52
C ARG A 727 -7.70 -52.03 15.15
N ASP A 728 -7.27 -51.93 13.89
CA ASP A 728 -6.55 -50.77 13.33
C ASP A 728 -7.48 -49.76 12.68
N ALA A 729 -8.81 -49.95 12.78
CA ALA A 729 -9.77 -49.03 12.19
C ALA A 729 -9.90 -47.75 13.04
N THR A 730 -9.76 -46.60 12.40
CA THR A 730 -10.03 -45.29 12.98
C THR A 730 -11.25 -44.67 12.31
N VAL A 731 -12.20 -44.16 13.09
CA VAL A 731 -13.42 -43.54 12.59
C VAL A 731 -13.37 -42.04 12.88
N HIS A 732 -13.33 -41.24 11.82
CA HIS A 732 -13.49 -39.79 11.88
C HIS A 732 -14.95 -39.44 11.51
N ALA A 733 -15.69 -38.79 12.40
CA ALA A 733 -17.12 -38.51 12.24
C ALA A 733 -17.48 -37.10 12.73
N GLY A 734 -18.75 -36.72 12.57
CA GLY A 734 -19.24 -35.41 13.03
C GLY A 734 -18.67 -34.27 12.19
N GLY A 735 -18.68 -34.42 10.86
CA GLY A 735 -18.23 -33.40 9.92
C GLY A 735 -18.99 -32.08 10.11
N GLU A 736 -18.25 -31.01 10.37
CA GLU A 736 -18.73 -29.64 10.40
C GLU A 736 -18.27 -28.93 9.13
N ALA A 737 -19.20 -28.32 8.38
CA ALA A 737 -18.86 -27.66 7.13
C ALA A 737 -18.03 -26.39 7.36
N LEU A 738 -16.86 -26.31 6.73
CA LEU A 738 -16.05 -25.10 6.64
C LEU A 738 -16.25 -24.47 5.26
N ARG A 739 -16.28 -23.13 5.21
CA ARG A 739 -16.30 -22.39 3.95
C ARG A 739 -14.87 -22.02 3.56
N PRO A 740 -14.38 -22.43 2.38
CA PRO A 740 -13.13 -21.90 1.85
C PRO A 740 -13.18 -20.36 1.78
N ALA A 741 -12.05 -19.72 2.02
CA ALA A 741 -11.85 -18.29 1.84
C ALA A 741 -10.82 -18.04 0.74
N ASP A 742 -10.84 -16.83 0.20
CA ASP A 742 -9.96 -16.38 -0.88
C ASP A 742 -8.49 -16.35 -0.44
N GLU A 743 -7.58 -16.58 -1.38
CA GLU A 743 -6.13 -16.47 -1.21
C GLU A 743 -5.66 -15.01 -1.25
N PRO A 744 -4.66 -14.62 -0.43
CA PRO A 744 -4.06 -13.31 -0.53
C PRO A 744 -3.32 -13.13 -1.86
N LEU A 745 -3.46 -11.95 -2.46
CA LEU A 745 -2.74 -11.50 -3.64
C LEU A 745 -1.45 -10.78 -3.18
N GLY A 746 -0.31 -11.47 -3.22
CA GLY A 746 0.96 -11.00 -2.63
C GLY A 746 1.71 -9.92 -3.40
N GLU A 747 1.37 -9.66 -4.67
CA GLU A 747 2.08 -8.66 -5.49
C GLU A 747 1.81 -7.22 -5.01
N ASP A 748 2.78 -6.33 -5.18
CA ASP A 748 2.58 -4.91 -4.95
C ASP A 748 1.76 -4.25 -6.07
N VAL A 749 1.19 -3.09 -5.78
CA VAL A 749 0.38 -2.33 -6.75
C VAL A 749 1.23 -1.25 -7.41
N HIS A 750 1.34 -1.29 -8.73
CA HIS A 750 2.11 -0.35 -9.54
C HIS A 750 1.59 -0.31 -10.99
N GLY A 751 2.23 0.46 -11.86
CA GLY A 751 1.80 0.62 -13.25
C GLY A 751 0.52 1.45 -13.34
N ASN A 752 -0.26 1.29 -14.41
CA ASN A 752 -1.48 2.06 -14.64
C ASN A 752 -2.78 1.26 -14.43
N GLU A 753 -2.72 0.05 -13.90
CA GLU A 753 -3.90 -0.80 -13.72
C GLU A 753 -4.21 -1.00 -12.23
N LEU A 754 -5.46 -0.75 -11.85
CA LEU A 754 -5.95 -0.94 -10.48
C LEU A 754 -7.16 -1.86 -10.49
N GLU A 755 -6.97 -3.07 -9.98
CA GLU A 755 -8.06 -4.03 -9.78
C GLU A 755 -8.71 -3.78 -8.42
N LEU A 756 -10.03 -3.57 -8.41
CA LEU A 756 -10.80 -3.29 -7.21
C LEU A 756 -11.53 -4.55 -6.74
N THR A 757 -11.75 -4.66 -5.43
CA THR A 757 -12.36 -5.86 -4.81
C THR A 757 -13.80 -6.11 -5.27
N GLU A 758 -14.53 -5.05 -5.62
CA GLU A 758 -15.97 -5.09 -5.84
C GLU A 758 -16.32 -4.41 -7.17
N LEU A 759 -17.54 -4.64 -7.63
CA LEU A 759 -18.13 -3.89 -8.74
C LEU A 759 -18.49 -2.47 -8.28
N TYR A 760 -17.76 -1.47 -8.73
CA TYR A 760 -18.06 -0.06 -8.50
C TYR A 760 -18.78 0.52 -9.71
N ASP A 761 -19.97 1.05 -9.49
CA ASP A 761 -20.78 1.67 -10.53
C ASP A 761 -20.48 3.17 -10.65
N GLY A 762 -20.82 3.76 -11.81
CA GLY A 762 -20.82 5.21 -12.03
C GLY A 762 -19.46 5.91 -12.08
N LEU A 763 -18.34 5.19 -11.92
CA LEU A 763 -17.00 5.69 -12.19
C LEU A 763 -16.85 6.02 -13.69
N ARG A 764 -16.17 7.12 -14.02
CA ARG A 764 -16.06 7.61 -15.40
C ARG A 764 -14.63 8.01 -15.72
N PRO A 765 -14.17 7.81 -16.97
CA PRO A 765 -12.94 8.42 -17.47
C PRO A 765 -12.92 9.94 -17.23
N GLY A 766 -11.73 10.46 -16.90
CA GLY A 766 -11.51 11.86 -16.53
C GLY A 766 -11.74 12.19 -15.06
N ARG A 767 -12.28 11.28 -14.24
CA ARG A 767 -12.42 11.47 -12.79
C ARG A 767 -11.05 11.41 -12.10
N HIS A 768 -10.81 12.34 -11.17
CA HIS A 768 -9.64 12.32 -10.30
C HIS A 768 -9.82 11.31 -9.17
N LEU A 769 -8.74 10.60 -8.86
CA LEU A 769 -8.59 9.75 -7.67
C LEU A 769 -7.38 10.21 -6.88
N VAL A 770 -7.35 9.93 -5.58
CA VAL A 770 -6.12 10.03 -4.79
C VAL A 770 -5.75 8.64 -4.31
N VAL A 771 -4.52 8.22 -4.62
CA VAL A 771 -3.92 6.92 -4.26
C VAL A 771 -2.88 7.16 -3.18
N SER A 772 -3.04 6.54 -2.01
CA SER A 772 -2.15 6.72 -0.86
C SER A 772 -1.82 5.36 -0.24
N GLY A 773 -0.55 5.09 0.06
CA GLY A 773 -0.12 3.80 0.61
C GLY A 773 1.34 3.81 1.03
N GLU A 774 1.79 2.73 1.65
CA GLU A 774 3.21 2.47 1.94
C GLU A 774 3.94 2.12 0.64
N ARG A 775 5.10 2.72 0.43
CA ARG A 775 5.95 2.52 -0.75
C ARG A 775 6.88 1.32 -0.56
N THR A 776 7.01 0.51 -1.62
CA THR A 776 7.91 -0.65 -1.68
C THR A 776 8.97 -0.53 -2.76
N ASP A 777 8.92 0.53 -3.59
CA ASP A 777 9.88 0.80 -4.66
C ASP A 777 11.29 1.22 -4.17
N ILE A 778 11.45 1.39 -2.86
CA ILE A 778 12.69 1.80 -2.22
C ILE A 778 13.18 0.66 -1.32
N PRO A 779 14.36 0.07 -1.62
CA PRO A 779 14.92 -1.03 -0.84
C PRO A 779 15.10 -0.67 0.64
N ASP A 780 14.98 -1.66 1.52
CA ASP A 780 15.27 -1.56 2.96
C ASP A 780 14.54 -0.45 3.74
N THR A 781 13.39 0.02 3.25
CA THR A 781 12.61 1.07 3.92
C THR A 781 11.15 0.68 4.13
N ALA A 782 10.72 0.65 5.39
CA ALA A 782 9.33 0.46 5.78
C ALA A 782 8.72 1.76 6.33
N GLY A 783 7.40 1.91 6.21
CA GLY A 783 6.64 3.02 6.79
C GLY A 783 6.72 4.36 6.04
N VAL A 784 7.28 4.37 4.82
CA VAL A 784 7.23 5.55 3.95
C VAL A 784 5.91 5.55 3.20
N HIS A 785 5.04 6.52 3.48
CA HIS A 785 3.81 6.72 2.73
C HIS A 785 4.01 7.68 1.54
N GLY A 786 3.54 7.27 0.37
CA GLY A 786 3.40 8.10 -0.83
C GLY A 786 1.94 8.47 -1.08
N THR A 787 1.68 9.61 -1.71
CA THR A 787 0.33 10.03 -2.12
C THR A 787 0.35 10.63 -3.51
N GLU A 788 -0.42 10.03 -4.40
CA GLU A 788 -0.52 10.41 -5.81
C GLU A 788 -1.94 10.84 -6.16
N LEU A 789 -2.07 11.95 -6.89
CA LEU A 789 -3.33 12.25 -7.57
C LEU A 789 -3.30 11.47 -8.90
N VAL A 790 -4.36 10.83 -9.34
CA VAL A 790 -4.37 10.14 -10.64
C VAL A 790 -5.70 10.38 -11.35
N VAL A 791 -5.75 10.11 -12.66
CA VAL A 791 -6.96 10.28 -13.48
C VAL A 791 -7.32 8.95 -14.11
N ILE A 792 -8.61 8.59 -14.05
CA ILE A 792 -9.13 7.41 -14.73
C ILE A 792 -9.09 7.62 -16.24
N ALA A 793 -8.41 6.74 -16.97
CA ALA A 793 -8.45 6.65 -18.43
C ALA A 793 -9.58 5.74 -18.93
N ALA A 794 -9.79 4.60 -18.26
CA ALA A 794 -10.84 3.63 -18.60
C ALA A 794 -11.38 2.90 -17.37
N VAL A 795 -12.61 2.40 -17.48
CA VAL A 795 -13.29 1.57 -16.47
C VAL A 795 -13.80 0.32 -17.17
N GLU A 796 -13.34 -0.83 -16.69
CA GLU A 796 -13.71 -2.16 -17.18
C GLU A 796 -14.28 -3.00 -16.03
N GLN A 797 -15.23 -3.87 -16.35
CA GLN A 797 -15.79 -4.85 -15.44
C GLN A 797 -15.26 -6.22 -15.86
N GLN A 798 -14.56 -6.90 -14.94
CA GLN A 798 -13.87 -8.15 -15.19
C GLN A 798 -14.43 -9.27 -14.31
N LEU A 799 -14.25 -10.49 -14.78
CA LEU A 799 -14.62 -11.74 -14.13
C LEU A 799 -13.77 -12.83 -14.78
N ASP A 800 -13.05 -13.59 -13.98
CA ASP A 800 -12.32 -14.77 -14.44
C ASP A 800 -13.26 -16.01 -14.39
N PRO A 801 -13.69 -16.54 -15.55
CA PRO A 801 -14.57 -17.71 -15.58
C PRO A 801 -13.86 -19.00 -15.15
N GLN A 802 -12.52 -19.02 -15.03
CA GLN A 802 -11.75 -20.19 -14.63
C GLN A 802 -11.59 -20.32 -13.11
N LEU A 803 -11.88 -19.25 -12.35
CA LEU A 803 -11.77 -19.23 -10.89
C LEU A 803 -13.15 -19.41 -10.22
N PRO A 804 -13.46 -20.60 -9.66
CA PRO A 804 -14.74 -20.85 -9.01
C PRO A 804 -14.93 -19.94 -7.80
N GLY A 805 -15.98 -19.12 -7.80
CA GLY A 805 -16.25 -18.14 -6.76
C GLY A 805 -15.82 -16.73 -7.11
N ASP A 806 -15.18 -16.51 -8.27
CA ASP A 806 -14.92 -15.15 -8.74
C ASP A 806 -16.22 -14.45 -9.09
N HIS A 807 -16.22 -13.13 -8.89
CA HIS A 807 -17.37 -12.27 -9.12
C HIS A 807 -16.97 -11.10 -10.00
N VAL A 808 -17.97 -10.46 -10.59
CA VAL A 808 -17.75 -9.29 -11.41
C VAL A 808 -17.22 -8.16 -10.54
N HIS A 809 -16.04 -7.65 -10.88
CA HIS A 809 -15.34 -6.60 -10.15
C HIS A 809 -14.78 -5.55 -11.12
N THR A 810 -14.45 -4.37 -10.60
CA THR A 810 -14.00 -3.25 -11.43
C THR A 810 -12.49 -3.21 -11.59
N LYS A 811 -12.00 -3.07 -12.82
CA LYS A 811 -10.62 -2.72 -13.16
C LYS A 811 -10.57 -1.30 -13.70
N LEU A 812 -9.69 -0.48 -13.14
CA LEU A 812 -9.43 0.88 -13.60
C LEU A 812 -8.11 0.91 -14.36
N THR A 813 -8.09 1.60 -15.50
CA THR A 813 -6.85 2.01 -16.17
C THR A 813 -6.64 3.49 -15.94
N LEU A 814 -5.43 3.88 -15.51
CA LEU A 814 -5.01 5.25 -15.26
C LEU A 814 -4.42 5.90 -16.53
N THR A 815 -4.43 7.22 -16.59
CA THR A 815 -3.83 7.97 -17.72
C THR A 815 -2.31 7.90 -17.78
N THR A 816 -1.69 7.57 -16.64
CA THR A 816 -0.24 7.44 -16.46
C THR A 816 0.02 6.33 -15.45
N ASP A 817 1.17 5.69 -15.55
CA ASP A 817 1.61 4.75 -14.51
C ASP A 817 1.75 5.47 -13.18
N LEU A 818 1.47 4.75 -12.09
CA LEU A 818 1.81 5.16 -10.73
C LEU A 818 3.32 5.40 -10.66
N ALA A 819 3.71 6.53 -10.06
CA ALA A 819 5.11 6.86 -9.89
C ALA A 819 5.78 5.97 -8.83
N PHE A 820 5.01 5.38 -7.90
CA PHE A 820 5.49 4.47 -6.87
C PHE A 820 4.93 3.06 -7.01
N ARG A 821 5.64 2.08 -6.42
CA ARG A 821 5.09 0.75 -6.11
C ARG A 821 4.58 0.79 -4.67
N TYR A 822 3.35 0.30 -4.46
CA TYR A 822 2.67 0.36 -3.18
C TYR A 822 2.40 -1.03 -2.60
N ARG A 823 2.59 -1.19 -1.29
CA ARG A 823 2.12 -2.38 -0.59
C ARG A 823 0.60 -2.46 -0.62
N ARG A 824 0.06 -3.52 -1.21
CA ARG A 824 -1.37 -3.66 -1.58
C ARG A 824 -2.35 -3.53 -0.41
N ASP A 825 -1.99 -4.01 0.77
CA ASP A 825 -2.79 -3.99 1.99
C ASP A 825 -2.84 -2.60 2.68
N THR A 826 -1.83 -1.76 2.45
CA THR A 826 -1.79 -0.38 2.97
C THR A 826 -2.46 0.64 2.05
N LEU A 827 -2.77 0.23 0.82
CA LEU A 827 -3.25 1.11 -0.24
C LEU A 827 -4.70 1.56 0.01
N ARG A 828 -4.91 2.87 -0.06
CA ARG A 828 -6.19 3.55 0.04
C ARG A 828 -6.41 4.40 -1.19
N ILE A 829 -7.59 4.29 -1.80
CA ILE A 829 -7.96 5.04 -2.99
C ILE A 829 -9.22 5.85 -2.73
N HIS A 830 -9.12 7.18 -2.72
CA HIS A 830 -10.28 8.06 -2.60
C HIS A 830 -10.88 8.36 -3.98
N GLY A 831 -12.17 8.08 -4.17
CA GLY A 831 -12.91 8.34 -5.41
C GLY A 831 -13.77 9.60 -5.42
N ASN A 832 -14.03 10.18 -4.25
CA ASN A 832 -14.79 11.42 -4.07
C ASN A 832 -13.86 12.65 -4.03
N VAL A 833 -13.05 12.83 -5.07
CA VAL A 833 -12.00 13.86 -5.12
C VAL A 833 -12.43 15.02 -6.02
N VAL A 834 -12.25 16.26 -5.56
CA VAL A 834 -12.55 17.48 -6.32
C VAL A 834 -11.50 18.56 -6.07
N PRO A 835 -11.10 19.33 -7.09
CA PRO A 835 -10.23 20.49 -6.90
C PRO A 835 -10.93 21.58 -6.06
N ALA A 836 -10.15 22.24 -5.19
CA ALA A 836 -10.61 23.33 -4.36
C ALA A 836 -9.58 24.46 -4.31
N THR A 837 -10.06 25.68 -4.12
CA THR A 837 -9.22 26.89 -4.02
C THR A 837 -9.59 27.68 -2.79
N HIS A 838 -8.61 28.34 -2.20
CA HIS A 838 -8.82 29.22 -1.04
C HIS A 838 -9.71 30.42 -1.40
N GLY A 839 -10.52 30.84 -0.43
CA GLY A 839 -11.38 32.01 -0.51
C GLY A 839 -12.86 31.66 -0.38
N GLU A 840 -13.63 32.62 0.12
CA GLU A 840 -15.03 32.50 0.46
C GLU A 840 -15.90 33.39 -0.43
N SER A 841 -16.93 32.83 -1.05
CA SER A 841 -17.90 33.54 -1.89
C SER A 841 -18.84 34.46 -1.10
N ARG A 842 -19.22 35.59 -1.69
CA ARG A 842 -20.14 36.57 -1.12
C ARG A 842 -20.96 37.21 -2.23
N ASP A 843 -22.25 37.44 -1.98
CA ASP A 843 -23.18 38.04 -2.94
C ASP A 843 -24.06 39.08 -2.23
N GLU A 844 -23.72 40.36 -2.39
CA GLU A 844 -24.33 41.45 -1.60
C GLU A 844 -24.42 42.77 -2.38
N PRO A 845 -25.39 43.64 -2.04
CA PRO A 845 -25.42 45.00 -2.57
C PRO A 845 -24.22 45.82 -2.05
N ILE A 846 -23.50 46.44 -2.97
CA ILE A 846 -22.36 47.31 -2.66
C ILE A 846 -22.73 48.81 -2.69
N GLY A 847 -23.91 49.14 -3.22
CA GLY A 847 -24.47 50.48 -3.10
C GLY A 847 -25.65 50.78 -4.04
N SER A 848 -26.05 52.05 -4.03
CA SER A 848 -27.14 52.60 -4.83
C SER A 848 -26.56 53.54 -5.89
N GLY A 849 -26.87 53.30 -7.16
CA GLY A 849 -26.48 54.16 -8.26
C GLY A 849 -27.26 55.47 -8.27
N ASP A 850 -26.62 56.54 -8.74
CA ASP A 850 -27.25 57.86 -8.96
C ASP A 850 -26.83 58.42 -10.32
N ALA A 851 -27.75 58.48 -11.30
CA ALA A 851 -27.46 58.99 -12.64
C ALA A 851 -26.98 60.46 -12.67
N GLY A 852 -27.22 61.23 -11.61
CA GLY A 852 -26.72 62.60 -11.45
C GLY A 852 -25.24 62.69 -11.10
N ARG A 853 -24.62 61.60 -10.63
CA ARG A 853 -23.21 61.56 -10.18
C ARG A 853 -22.32 60.81 -11.17
N THR A 854 -21.24 61.45 -11.58
CA THR A 854 -20.19 60.86 -12.43
C THR A 854 -19.14 60.12 -11.59
N ASN A 855 -18.44 59.15 -12.18
CA ASN A 855 -17.33 58.44 -11.53
C ASN A 855 -17.67 57.89 -10.14
N GLN A 856 -18.86 57.32 -10.00
CA GLN A 856 -19.29 56.74 -8.74
C GLN A 856 -18.40 55.54 -8.40
N THR A 857 -17.92 55.51 -7.16
CA THR A 857 -17.04 54.47 -6.64
C THR A 857 -17.70 53.80 -5.45
N PHE A 858 -17.70 52.47 -5.45
CA PHE A 858 -18.20 51.63 -4.36
C PHE A 858 -17.08 50.73 -3.85
N THR A 859 -17.11 50.39 -2.56
CA THR A 859 -16.09 49.55 -1.92
C THR A 859 -16.71 48.20 -1.56
N LEU A 860 -16.00 47.10 -1.83
CA LEU A 860 -16.43 45.78 -1.36
C LEU A 860 -16.36 45.72 0.17
N TRP A 861 -17.28 44.99 0.81
CA TRP A 861 -17.33 44.94 2.28
C TRP A 861 -16.24 44.06 2.88
N GLN A 862 -15.86 42.99 2.17
CA GLN A 862 -14.82 42.05 2.55
C GLN A 862 -13.57 42.22 1.69
N ALA A 863 -12.42 41.95 2.29
CA ALA A 863 -11.11 41.98 1.66
C ALA A 863 -10.19 40.96 2.35
N PRO A 864 -9.09 40.57 1.71
CA PRO A 864 -8.70 40.88 0.33
C PRO A 864 -9.57 40.15 -0.70
N LEU A 865 -9.78 40.74 -1.89
CA LEU A 865 -10.44 40.07 -3.03
C LEU A 865 -9.62 38.86 -3.45
N THR A 866 -10.26 37.72 -3.68
CA THR A 866 -9.60 36.49 -4.14
C THR A 866 -9.28 36.58 -5.63
N TRP A 867 -8.03 36.24 -5.98
CA TRP A 867 -7.59 36.07 -7.35
C TRP A 867 -7.12 34.64 -7.59
N LEU A 868 -7.51 34.08 -8.73
CA LEU A 868 -7.12 32.74 -9.16
C LEU A 868 -5.98 32.82 -10.18
N PRO A 869 -5.05 31.85 -10.19
CA PRO A 869 -4.04 31.75 -11.24
C PRO A 869 -4.67 31.69 -12.63
N ALA A 870 -4.10 32.41 -13.59
CA ALA A 870 -4.62 32.48 -14.96
C ALA A 870 -3.50 32.64 -16.00
N GLY A 871 -3.72 32.15 -17.23
CA GLY A 871 -2.75 32.22 -18.35
C GLY A 871 -2.52 33.62 -18.96
N ASN A 872 -3.16 34.67 -18.43
CA ASN A 872 -3.01 36.05 -18.93
C ASN A 872 -1.66 36.68 -18.48
N PRO A 873 -1.24 37.86 -18.99
CA PRO A 873 0.04 38.49 -18.62
C PRO A 873 0.22 38.76 -17.12
N LEU A 874 -0.85 39.12 -16.41
CA LEU A 874 -0.81 39.36 -14.95
C LEU A 874 -0.59 38.07 -14.15
N GLY A 875 -0.94 36.91 -14.72
CA GLY A 875 -0.93 35.63 -14.02
C GLY A 875 -2.13 35.38 -13.13
N ALA A 876 -3.12 36.26 -13.15
CA ALA A 876 -4.23 36.27 -12.18
C ALA A 876 -5.53 36.76 -12.80
N THR A 877 -6.66 36.21 -12.37
CA THR A 877 -8.01 36.72 -12.70
C THR A 877 -8.81 36.95 -11.42
N PRO A 878 -9.49 38.12 -11.28
CA PRO A 878 -10.27 38.41 -10.09
C PRO A 878 -11.54 37.58 -10.10
N THR A 879 -11.97 37.12 -8.92
CA THR A 879 -13.27 36.50 -8.74
C THR A 879 -14.28 37.56 -8.33
N LEU A 880 -14.63 38.45 -9.26
CA LEU A 880 -15.56 39.56 -9.05
C LEU A 880 -16.52 39.69 -10.25
N GLU A 881 -17.81 39.66 -9.96
CA GLU A 881 -18.89 39.95 -10.89
C GLU A 881 -19.71 41.12 -10.34
N VAL A 882 -19.87 42.18 -11.14
CA VAL A 882 -20.67 43.36 -10.76
C VAL A 882 -21.89 43.46 -11.65
N ARG A 883 -23.07 43.50 -11.03
CA ARG A 883 -24.35 43.70 -11.72
C ARG A 883 -25.02 44.97 -11.27
N VAL A 884 -25.60 45.69 -12.22
CA VAL A 884 -26.46 46.86 -11.95
C VAL A 884 -27.83 46.62 -12.54
N ASP A 885 -28.88 46.67 -11.72
CA ASP A 885 -30.25 46.27 -12.10
C ASP A 885 -30.30 44.86 -12.73
N GLY A 886 -29.44 43.95 -12.24
CA GLY A 886 -29.32 42.58 -12.75
C GLY A 886 -28.52 42.42 -14.04
N LEU A 887 -28.08 43.52 -14.68
CA LEU A 887 -27.24 43.50 -15.88
C LEU A 887 -25.77 43.41 -15.52
N LEU A 888 -25.01 42.52 -16.18
CA LEU A 888 -23.57 42.40 -16.01
C LEU A 888 -22.82 43.62 -16.56
N TRP A 889 -21.89 44.14 -15.76
CA TRP A 889 -20.89 45.13 -16.14
C TRP A 889 -19.52 44.46 -16.26
N HIS A 890 -18.68 44.97 -17.16
CA HIS A 890 -17.38 44.36 -17.46
C HIS A 890 -16.23 45.17 -16.89
N GLU A 891 -15.28 44.51 -16.25
CA GLU A 891 -14.04 45.16 -15.83
C GLU A 891 -13.19 45.54 -17.05
N VAL A 892 -12.61 46.73 -17.01
CA VAL A 892 -11.66 47.22 -18.02
C VAL A 892 -10.40 47.77 -17.37
N ASP A 893 -9.34 47.95 -18.17
CA ASP A 893 -8.09 48.49 -17.66
C ASP A 893 -8.17 49.99 -17.34
N SER A 894 -8.89 50.71 -18.18
CA SER A 894 -9.16 52.13 -18.08
C SER A 894 -10.53 52.45 -18.65
N LEU A 895 -11.22 53.41 -18.04
CA LEU A 895 -12.44 53.99 -18.60
C LEU A 895 -12.15 54.87 -19.82
N ALA A 896 -10.91 55.37 -19.96
CA ALA A 896 -10.51 56.22 -21.07
C ALA A 896 -10.68 55.48 -22.41
N GLY A 897 -11.26 56.17 -23.39
CA GLY A 897 -11.56 55.61 -24.72
C GLY A 897 -12.76 54.66 -24.79
N ARG A 898 -13.47 54.39 -23.68
CA ARG A 898 -14.69 53.57 -23.66
C ARG A 898 -15.92 54.39 -24.04
N GLY A 899 -16.88 53.77 -24.72
CA GLY A 899 -18.06 54.46 -25.21
C GLY A 899 -18.98 54.96 -24.07
N PRO A 900 -19.76 56.05 -24.27
CA PRO A 900 -20.60 56.65 -23.22
C PRO A 900 -21.77 55.77 -22.75
N ARG A 901 -22.06 54.67 -23.44
CA ARG A 901 -23.11 53.69 -23.12
C ARG A 901 -22.54 52.32 -22.77
N GLU A 902 -21.22 52.20 -22.72
CA GLU A 902 -20.57 50.93 -22.48
C GLU A 902 -20.63 50.57 -20.99
N ARG A 903 -21.15 49.38 -20.66
CA ARG A 903 -21.29 48.92 -19.27
C ARG A 903 -19.96 48.41 -18.73
N VAL A 904 -19.11 49.33 -18.32
CA VAL A 904 -17.74 49.04 -17.88
C VAL A 904 -17.44 49.67 -16.52
N TYR A 905 -16.55 49.03 -15.78
CA TYR A 905 -16.00 49.54 -14.53
C TYR A 905 -14.49 49.30 -14.45
N VAL A 906 -13.80 50.05 -13.60
CA VAL A 906 -12.39 49.79 -13.25
C VAL A 906 -12.28 49.42 -11.77
N SER A 907 -11.43 48.46 -11.46
CA SER A 907 -11.10 48.10 -10.09
C SER A 907 -9.92 48.93 -9.55
N GLY A 908 -9.88 49.13 -8.24
CA GLY A 908 -8.78 49.79 -7.53
C GLY A 908 -8.71 49.35 -6.08
N THR A 909 -7.76 49.89 -5.33
CA THR A 909 -7.56 49.57 -3.90
C THR A 909 -7.75 50.84 -3.08
N ALA A 910 -8.59 50.77 -2.04
CA ALA A 910 -8.76 51.83 -1.05
C ALA A 910 -7.56 51.88 -0.10
N GLY A 911 -7.42 52.97 0.66
CA GLY A 911 -6.33 53.13 1.63
C GLY A 911 -6.32 52.12 2.77
N ASP A 912 -7.45 51.42 2.99
CA ASP A 912 -7.61 50.33 3.97
C ASP A 912 -7.42 48.93 3.35
N GLY A 913 -6.98 48.84 2.08
CA GLY A 913 -6.73 47.57 1.38
C GLY A 913 -7.94 46.95 0.72
N ARG A 914 -9.15 47.51 0.87
CA ARG A 914 -10.37 46.98 0.24
C ARG A 914 -10.43 47.30 -1.25
N THR A 915 -11.04 46.41 -2.03
CA THR A 915 -11.25 46.64 -3.46
C THR A 915 -12.37 47.65 -3.69
N THR A 916 -12.14 48.57 -4.62
CA THR A 916 -13.09 49.58 -5.06
C THR A 916 -13.45 49.36 -6.52
N VAL A 917 -14.70 49.66 -6.87
CA VAL A 917 -15.26 49.56 -8.22
C VAL A 917 -15.70 50.96 -8.64
N THR A 918 -15.12 51.50 -9.71
CA THR A 918 -15.44 52.84 -10.22
C THR A 918 -16.07 52.77 -11.61
N PHE A 919 -17.19 53.46 -11.78
CA PHE A 919 -17.99 53.49 -13.01
C PHE A 919 -17.73 54.74 -13.86
N GLY A 920 -18.26 54.75 -15.09
CA GLY A 920 -18.06 55.83 -16.05
C GLY A 920 -18.72 57.17 -15.70
N ASP A 921 -18.32 58.21 -16.43
CA ASP A 921 -18.85 59.58 -16.33
C ASP A 921 -19.90 59.90 -17.41
N GLY A 922 -20.25 58.94 -18.26
CA GLY A 922 -21.16 59.10 -19.40
C GLY A 922 -20.51 59.66 -20.67
N MET A 923 -19.19 59.88 -20.66
CA MET A 923 -18.36 60.07 -21.85
C MET A 923 -17.42 58.87 -22.03
N HIS A 924 -16.78 58.47 -20.94
CA HIS A 924 -15.82 57.39 -20.80
C HIS A 924 -16.46 56.25 -19.98
N GLY A 925 -17.28 55.43 -20.65
CA GLY A 925 -18.13 54.44 -20.00
C GLY A 925 -19.50 54.98 -19.55
N ALA A 926 -20.45 54.07 -19.35
CA ALA A 926 -21.81 54.39 -18.95
C ALA A 926 -21.90 54.92 -17.51
N ARG A 927 -22.84 55.85 -17.30
CA ARG A 927 -23.29 56.22 -15.95
C ARG A 927 -24.19 55.15 -15.37
N LEU A 928 -24.21 55.06 -14.05
CA LEU A 928 -25.15 54.20 -13.36
C LEU A 928 -26.58 54.73 -13.48
N PRO A 929 -27.58 53.86 -13.71
CA PRO A 929 -28.97 54.21 -13.48
C PRO A 929 -29.23 54.48 -12.00
N THR A 930 -30.14 55.41 -11.71
CA THR A 930 -30.59 55.67 -10.34
C THR A 930 -31.42 54.51 -9.82
N GLY A 931 -31.05 53.93 -8.70
CA GLY A 931 -31.77 52.82 -8.07
C GLY A 931 -31.37 52.65 -6.60
N HIS A 932 -32.14 51.85 -5.86
CA HIS A 932 -31.85 51.51 -4.48
C HIS A 932 -31.21 50.13 -4.41
N GLU A 933 -30.00 50.06 -3.82
CA GLU A 933 -29.20 48.83 -3.72
C GLU A 933 -29.05 48.08 -5.05
N ASN A 934 -29.13 48.82 -6.16
CA ASN A 934 -29.15 48.24 -7.49
C ASN A 934 -27.78 47.81 -7.99
N VAL A 935 -26.70 48.25 -7.32
CA VAL A 935 -25.32 47.82 -7.61
C VAL A 935 -24.99 46.66 -6.67
N ARG A 936 -24.90 45.45 -7.24
CA ARG A 936 -24.64 44.21 -6.51
C ARG A 936 -23.33 43.60 -6.98
N ALA A 937 -22.55 43.06 -6.06
CA ALA A 937 -21.32 42.35 -6.37
C ALA A 937 -21.39 40.91 -5.84
N GLN A 938 -21.03 39.98 -6.71
CA GLN A 938 -20.73 38.61 -6.35
C GLN A 938 -19.21 38.41 -6.46
N TYR A 939 -18.55 38.08 -5.37
CA TYR A 939 -17.09 37.98 -5.34
C TYR A 939 -16.59 36.98 -4.30
N ARG A 940 -15.33 36.56 -4.39
CA ARG A 940 -14.68 35.80 -3.31
C ARG A 940 -13.67 36.64 -2.57
N PHE A 941 -13.52 36.41 -1.27
CA PHE A 941 -12.50 37.06 -0.45
C PHE A 941 -11.66 36.02 0.29
N GLY A 942 -10.39 36.33 0.54
CA GLY A 942 -9.40 35.39 1.05
C GLY A 942 -8.35 35.06 0.00
N THR A 943 -7.11 35.39 0.33
CA THR A 943 -5.89 35.15 -0.45
C THR A 943 -4.72 35.29 0.52
N GLY A 944 -3.56 34.77 0.15
CA GLY A 944 -2.33 35.02 0.88
C GLY A 944 -1.61 33.74 1.24
N ARG A 945 -0.50 33.91 1.94
CA ARG A 945 0.39 32.81 2.32
C ARG A 945 -0.20 31.93 3.43
N ALA A 946 -1.12 32.47 4.23
CA ALA A 946 -1.78 31.76 5.33
C ALA A 946 -2.59 30.54 4.83
N ALA A 947 -3.03 30.58 3.56
CA ALA A 947 -3.77 29.49 2.93
C ALA A 947 -2.89 28.28 2.53
N ASN A 948 -1.56 28.35 2.66
CA ASN A 948 -0.67 27.22 2.37
C ASN A 948 -0.66 26.21 3.53
N VAL A 949 -1.72 25.41 3.63
CA VAL A 949 -1.93 24.44 4.72
C VAL A 949 -1.40 23.04 4.36
N GLY A 950 -0.87 22.32 5.35
CA GLY A 950 -0.38 20.96 5.20
C GLY A 950 -1.47 19.95 4.77
N ALA A 951 -1.05 18.75 4.37
CA ALA A 951 -1.97 17.63 4.13
C ALA A 951 -2.80 17.31 5.39
N ASP A 952 -4.03 16.85 5.19
CA ASP A 952 -4.98 16.41 6.23
C ASP A 952 -5.34 17.48 7.27
N ARG A 953 -5.28 18.76 6.88
CA ARG A 953 -5.62 19.91 7.74
C ARG A 953 -6.96 20.55 7.43
N ILE A 954 -7.48 20.38 6.21
CA ILE A 954 -8.79 20.87 5.77
C ILE A 954 -9.84 19.79 6.06
N THR A 955 -10.28 19.73 7.32
CA THR A 955 -11.16 18.65 7.80
C THR A 955 -12.56 19.10 8.20
N GLN A 956 -12.81 20.40 8.25
CA GLN A 956 -14.09 20.94 8.70
C GLN A 956 -15.00 21.27 7.51
N ALA A 957 -15.86 20.33 7.10
CA ALA A 957 -16.88 20.60 6.09
C ALA A 957 -17.90 21.61 6.63
N MET A 958 -18.00 22.79 6.01
CA MET A 958 -18.97 23.85 6.35
C MET A 958 -20.25 23.70 5.52
N THR A 959 -20.10 23.41 4.23
CA THR A 959 -21.22 22.98 3.38
C THR A 959 -21.34 21.46 3.49
N ARG A 960 -22.43 20.98 4.08
CA ARG A 960 -22.72 19.55 4.24
C ARG A 960 -24.02 19.19 3.53
N PRO A 961 -23.98 18.91 2.21
CA PRO A 961 -25.08 18.24 1.54
C PRO A 961 -25.47 16.96 2.30
N LEU A 962 -26.73 16.55 2.21
CA LEU A 962 -27.24 15.39 2.93
C LEU A 962 -26.36 14.16 2.64
N GLY A 963 -25.88 13.51 3.69
CA GLY A 963 -25.00 12.34 3.59
C GLY A 963 -23.50 12.63 3.70
N VAL A 964 -23.02 13.87 3.58
CA VAL A 964 -21.58 14.18 3.77
C VAL A 964 -21.21 14.24 5.26
N THR A 965 -20.24 13.43 5.69
CA THR A 965 -19.80 13.32 7.09
C THR A 965 -18.45 13.95 7.35
N ALA A 966 -17.51 13.85 6.40
CA ALA A 966 -16.16 14.40 6.53
C ALA A 966 -15.61 14.91 5.19
N VAL A 967 -14.54 15.69 5.30
CA VAL A 967 -13.70 16.15 4.19
C VAL A 967 -12.25 16.07 4.66
N THR A 968 -11.31 15.85 3.74
CA THR A 968 -9.86 15.99 4.01
C THR A 968 -9.16 16.50 2.75
N ASN A 969 -7.94 17.01 2.90
CA ASN A 969 -7.03 17.31 1.79
C ASN A 969 -5.82 16.35 1.85
N PRO A 970 -5.84 15.21 1.15
CA PRO A 970 -4.71 14.27 1.19
C PRO A 970 -3.38 14.87 0.74
N GLN A 971 -3.42 15.96 -0.02
CA GLN A 971 -2.25 16.71 -0.47
C GLN A 971 -2.28 18.13 0.11
N PRO A 972 -1.11 18.74 0.38
CA PRO A 972 -1.03 20.08 0.94
C PRO A 972 -1.61 21.12 -0.03
N ALA A 973 -2.18 22.19 0.51
CA ALA A 973 -2.52 23.38 -0.25
C ALA A 973 -1.29 24.25 -0.44
N THR A 974 -1.02 24.66 -1.68
CA THR A 974 0.18 25.42 -2.04
C THR A 974 -0.14 26.55 -3.03
N GLY A 975 0.83 27.43 -3.31
CA GLY A 975 0.69 28.49 -4.31
C GLY A 975 0.00 29.77 -3.83
N GLY A 976 -0.52 29.81 -2.59
CA GLY A 976 -1.11 31.02 -2.00
C GLY A 976 -0.06 32.09 -1.72
N ALA A 977 -0.26 33.30 -2.25
CA ALA A 977 0.72 34.38 -2.20
C ALA A 977 0.10 35.72 -1.80
N GLU A 978 0.87 36.57 -1.12
CA GLU A 978 0.47 37.94 -0.80
C GLU A 978 0.49 38.85 -2.04
N ALA A 979 -0.28 39.95 -1.97
CA ALA A 979 -0.22 41.01 -2.97
C ALA A 979 1.11 41.78 -2.90
N ASP A 980 1.50 42.43 -3.99
CA ASP A 980 2.71 43.26 -4.01
C ASP A 980 2.63 44.41 -3.02
N GLY A 981 3.57 44.45 -2.07
CA GLY A 981 3.81 45.64 -1.26
C GLY A 981 4.50 46.77 -2.05
N PRO A 982 4.67 47.97 -1.46
CA PRO A 982 5.36 49.11 -2.09
C PRO A 982 6.75 48.77 -2.62
N GLY A 983 7.56 48.02 -1.84
CA GLY A 983 8.92 47.67 -2.23
C GLY A 983 9.00 46.76 -3.45
N LEU A 984 8.10 45.78 -3.57
CA LEU A 984 8.01 44.88 -4.73
C LEU A 984 7.45 45.62 -5.94
N THR A 985 6.37 46.38 -5.76
CA THR A 985 5.74 47.20 -6.81
C THR A 985 6.76 48.12 -7.48
N ARG A 986 7.61 48.78 -6.68
CA ARG A 986 8.67 49.65 -7.19
C ARG A 986 9.67 48.94 -8.10
N ARG A 987 9.95 47.66 -7.82
CA ARG A 987 10.89 46.82 -8.59
C ARG A 987 10.24 46.23 -9.84
N THR A 988 8.94 45.95 -9.81
CA THR A 988 8.21 45.30 -10.91
C THR A 988 7.73 46.28 -11.98
N ILE A 989 7.43 47.53 -11.64
CA ILE A 989 6.99 48.56 -12.60
C ILE A 989 7.91 48.67 -13.83
N PRO A 990 9.25 48.78 -13.69
CA PRO A 990 10.14 48.84 -14.85
C PRO A 990 10.14 47.57 -15.71
N LEU A 991 9.89 46.40 -15.12
CA LEU A 991 9.88 45.11 -15.81
C LEU A 991 8.69 44.96 -16.77
N ALA A 992 7.57 45.64 -16.49
CA ALA A 992 6.40 45.61 -17.37
C ALA A 992 6.67 46.27 -18.74
N VAL A 993 7.65 47.18 -18.81
CA VAL A 993 7.98 47.93 -20.02
C VAL A 993 9.12 47.27 -20.81
N SER A 994 9.86 46.33 -20.20
CA SER A 994 11.00 45.67 -20.87
C SER A 994 10.55 44.62 -21.90
N ALA A 995 9.43 43.92 -21.66
CA ALA A 995 9.03 42.75 -22.47
C ALA A 995 7.97 43.01 -23.58
N LEU A 996 7.31 44.19 -23.64
CA LEU A 996 6.38 44.64 -24.70
C LEU A 996 5.54 43.53 -25.40
N ASP A 997 4.93 42.63 -24.62
CA ASP A 997 4.08 41.51 -25.06
C ASP A 997 4.72 40.48 -26.02
N ARG A 998 6.06 40.37 -26.03
CA ARG A 998 6.78 39.32 -26.78
C ARG A 998 8.07 38.89 -26.08
N LEU A 999 8.24 37.59 -25.88
CA LEU A 999 9.41 37.03 -25.20
C LEU A 999 10.49 36.61 -26.21
N VAL A 1000 11.62 37.34 -26.25
CA VAL A 1000 12.70 37.10 -27.20
C VAL A 1000 14.02 36.77 -26.49
N SER A 1001 14.45 37.63 -25.56
CA SER A 1001 15.70 37.49 -24.82
C SER A 1001 15.51 36.65 -23.54
N LEU A 1002 16.59 36.05 -23.01
CA LEU A 1002 16.53 35.35 -21.70
C LEU A 1002 15.96 36.25 -20.61
N THR A 1003 16.37 37.52 -20.58
CA THR A 1003 15.88 38.51 -19.62
C THR A 1003 14.38 38.77 -19.78
N ASP A 1004 13.83 38.73 -21.00
CA ASP A 1004 12.39 38.89 -21.23
C ASP A 1004 11.61 37.75 -20.55
N TYR A 1005 12.09 36.51 -20.66
CA TYR A 1005 11.46 35.36 -19.99
C TYR A 1005 11.55 35.47 -18.46
N GLU A 1006 12.68 35.96 -17.93
CA GLU A 1006 12.82 36.18 -16.49
C GLU A 1006 11.88 37.28 -15.99
N ASP A 1007 11.87 38.42 -16.66
CA ASP A 1007 11.09 39.60 -16.28
C ASP A 1007 9.59 39.32 -16.43
N PHE A 1008 9.20 38.63 -17.50
CA PHE A 1008 7.83 38.17 -17.68
C PHE A 1008 7.42 37.21 -16.57
N ALA A 1009 8.21 36.18 -16.26
CA ALA A 1009 7.90 35.26 -15.17
C ALA A 1009 7.83 35.96 -13.80
N ARG A 1010 8.75 36.90 -13.51
CA ARG A 1010 8.72 37.75 -12.30
C ARG A 1010 7.52 38.68 -12.26
N SER A 1011 6.99 39.13 -13.40
CA SER A 1011 5.83 40.01 -13.45
C SER A 1011 4.51 39.31 -13.14
N ARG A 1012 4.50 37.96 -13.09
CA ARG A 1012 3.29 37.18 -12.79
C ARG A 1012 3.03 37.08 -11.30
N ALA A 1013 1.75 37.13 -10.94
CA ALA A 1013 1.28 36.91 -9.59
C ALA A 1013 1.68 35.51 -9.08
N GLY A 1014 2.04 35.41 -7.79
CA GLY A 1014 2.54 34.17 -7.17
C GLY A 1014 4.04 33.90 -7.37
N ILE A 1015 4.70 34.48 -8.37
CA ILE A 1015 6.12 34.25 -8.66
C ILE A 1015 6.99 35.39 -8.10
N GLY A 1016 7.82 35.12 -7.11
CA GLY A 1016 8.73 36.11 -6.52
C GLY A 1016 10.03 36.31 -7.30
N ARG A 1017 10.57 35.23 -7.86
CA ARG A 1017 11.87 35.22 -8.57
C ARG A 1017 11.79 34.32 -9.79
N ALA A 1018 12.55 34.67 -10.82
CA ALA A 1018 12.80 33.81 -11.96
C ALA A 1018 14.25 33.94 -12.42
N ALA A 1019 14.79 32.90 -13.03
CA ALA A 1019 16.09 32.91 -13.71
C ALA A 1019 15.98 32.03 -14.96
N ALA A 1020 16.35 32.56 -16.12
CA ALA A 1020 16.20 31.88 -17.40
C ALA A 1020 17.58 31.59 -18.00
N ARG A 1021 17.74 30.39 -18.53
CA ARG A 1021 19.01 29.97 -19.12
C ARG A 1021 18.76 29.03 -20.28
N GLU A 1022 19.51 29.24 -21.36
CA GLU A 1022 19.58 28.25 -22.43
C GLU A 1022 20.51 27.11 -21.98
N ILE A 1023 19.97 25.89 -21.91
CA ILE A 1023 20.66 24.71 -21.39
C ILE A 1023 20.46 23.56 -22.38
N PHE A 1024 21.46 22.69 -22.48
CA PHE A 1024 21.33 21.42 -23.20
C PHE A 1024 20.74 20.36 -22.26
N ASP A 1025 19.60 19.76 -22.62
CA ASP A 1025 18.92 18.75 -21.79
C ASP A 1025 19.49 17.33 -21.94
N GLY A 1026 20.62 17.19 -22.63
CA GLY A 1026 21.20 15.91 -23.04
C GLY A 1026 20.87 15.52 -24.50
N ARG A 1027 19.82 16.11 -25.10
CA ARG A 1027 19.40 15.81 -26.48
C ARG A 1027 19.29 17.06 -27.36
N ARG A 1028 18.73 18.14 -26.83
CA ARG A 1028 18.50 19.40 -27.53
C ARG A 1028 18.74 20.61 -26.62
N ARG A 1029 18.89 21.78 -27.23
CA ARG A 1029 18.90 23.05 -26.50
C ARG A 1029 17.46 23.38 -26.10
N ILE A 1030 17.27 23.69 -24.83
CA ILE A 1030 16.00 24.13 -24.27
C ILE A 1030 16.19 25.44 -23.52
N LEU A 1031 15.11 26.19 -23.36
CA LEU A 1031 15.07 27.31 -22.45
C LEU A 1031 14.57 26.83 -21.09
N HIS A 1032 15.44 26.83 -20.09
CA HIS A 1032 15.08 26.51 -18.72
C HIS A 1032 14.77 27.79 -17.95
N VAL A 1033 13.62 27.84 -17.29
CA VAL A 1033 13.22 28.93 -16.40
C VAL A 1033 13.04 28.35 -15.00
N THR A 1034 13.93 28.72 -14.08
CA THR A 1034 13.74 28.41 -12.66
C THR A 1034 12.91 29.50 -12.00
N VAL A 1035 11.90 29.14 -11.20
CA VAL A 1035 11.07 30.10 -10.45
C VAL A 1035 11.08 29.84 -8.95
N ALA A 1036 10.85 30.90 -8.17
CA ALA A 1036 10.59 30.85 -6.74
C ALA A 1036 9.33 31.64 -6.42
N GLY A 1037 8.54 31.19 -5.44
CA GLY A 1037 7.35 31.91 -4.99
C GLY A 1037 7.66 33.25 -4.33
N ILE A 1038 6.65 34.12 -4.21
CA ILE A 1038 6.76 35.36 -3.41
C ILE A 1038 7.13 34.97 -1.98
N ASP A 1039 8.13 35.63 -1.40
CA ASP A 1039 8.70 35.30 -0.10
C ASP A 1039 9.14 33.83 0.08
N ASP A 1040 9.37 33.11 -1.02
CA ASP A 1040 9.73 31.69 -1.04
C ASP A 1040 8.61 30.75 -0.55
N ILE A 1041 7.34 31.12 -0.76
CA ILE A 1041 6.22 30.18 -0.58
C ILE A 1041 6.46 28.88 -1.36
N ALA A 1042 6.04 27.76 -0.76
CA ALA A 1042 6.06 26.48 -1.43
C ALA A 1042 5.11 26.51 -2.65
N ILE A 1043 5.63 26.09 -3.79
CA ILE A 1043 4.88 25.93 -5.04
C ILE A 1043 5.07 24.47 -5.44
N ALA A 1044 3.97 23.73 -5.56
CA ALA A 1044 4.02 22.39 -6.14
C ALA A 1044 4.28 22.47 -7.65
N ASP A 1045 5.04 21.50 -8.19
CA ASP A 1045 5.46 21.47 -9.61
C ASP A 1045 4.27 21.44 -10.61
N ASP A 1046 3.08 21.06 -10.16
CA ASP A 1046 1.85 20.96 -10.93
C ASP A 1046 0.78 22.01 -10.51
N SER A 1047 1.11 22.92 -9.59
CA SER A 1047 0.20 23.97 -9.12
C SER A 1047 -0.42 24.77 -10.28
N GLU A 1048 -1.62 25.32 -10.06
CA GLU A 1048 -2.29 26.17 -11.06
C GLU A 1048 -1.44 27.38 -11.46
N VAL A 1049 -0.60 27.89 -10.53
CA VAL A 1049 0.37 28.95 -10.79
C VAL A 1049 1.39 28.54 -11.87
N LEU A 1050 2.00 27.36 -11.77
CA LEU A 1050 2.98 26.90 -12.75
C LEU A 1050 2.34 26.46 -14.06
N ARG A 1051 1.15 25.84 -14.02
CA ARG A 1051 0.38 25.50 -15.23
C ARG A 1051 0.05 26.75 -16.03
N ALA A 1052 -0.46 27.78 -15.35
CA ALA A 1052 -0.75 29.08 -15.96
C ALA A 1052 0.50 29.77 -16.52
N LEU A 1053 1.62 29.73 -15.79
CA LEU A 1053 2.90 30.26 -16.27
C LEU A 1053 3.38 29.51 -17.52
N ARG A 1054 3.38 28.17 -17.53
CA ARG A 1054 3.79 27.37 -18.70
C ARG A 1054 2.94 27.69 -19.93
N SER A 1055 1.62 27.79 -19.78
CA SER A 1055 0.71 28.20 -20.86
C SER A 1055 1.09 29.58 -21.40
N SER A 1056 1.27 30.56 -20.52
CA SER A 1056 1.60 31.93 -20.93
C SER A 1056 2.97 32.04 -21.62
N LEU A 1057 3.99 31.31 -21.16
CA LEU A 1057 5.29 31.29 -21.83
C LEU A 1057 5.20 30.68 -23.23
N ALA A 1058 4.31 29.71 -23.44
CA ALA A 1058 4.05 29.14 -24.76
C ALA A 1058 3.29 30.12 -25.67
N ASP A 1059 2.32 30.88 -25.13
CA ASP A 1059 1.49 31.82 -25.89
C ASP A 1059 2.24 33.11 -26.30
N TYR A 1060 3.08 33.64 -25.40
CA TYR A 1060 3.82 34.90 -25.61
C TYR A 1060 5.28 34.70 -26.07
N GLY A 1061 5.80 33.46 -26.00
CA GLY A 1061 7.14 33.08 -26.42
C GLY A 1061 7.21 32.51 -27.84
N ASP A 1062 8.37 31.96 -28.21
CA ASP A 1062 8.52 31.26 -29.47
C ASP A 1062 7.96 29.85 -29.36
N SER A 1063 6.87 29.55 -30.09
CA SER A 1063 6.23 28.22 -30.12
C SER A 1063 7.16 27.05 -30.48
N ARG A 1064 8.31 27.32 -31.13
CA ARG A 1064 9.29 26.30 -31.51
C ARG A 1064 10.38 26.09 -30.47
N LEU A 1065 10.48 26.99 -29.48
CA LEU A 1065 11.46 26.89 -28.41
C LEU A 1065 10.85 26.07 -27.26
N PRO A 1066 11.37 24.87 -26.96
CA PRO A 1066 10.91 24.12 -25.79
C PRO A 1066 11.32 24.88 -24.52
N VAL A 1067 10.32 25.34 -23.77
CA VAL A 1067 10.50 25.99 -22.47
C VAL A 1067 10.18 25.01 -21.35
N ARG A 1068 11.12 24.82 -20.43
CA ARG A 1068 10.94 24.03 -19.20
C ARG A 1068 10.92 24.95 -18.00
N VAL A 1069 9.93 24.78 -17.12
CA VAL A 1069 9.77 25.58 -15.90
C VAL A 1069 9.81 24.65 -14.69
N ASP A 1070 10.82 24.86 -13.84
CA ASP A 1070 11.03 24.10 -12.60
C ASP A 1070 11.09 25.06 -11.39
N VAL A 1071 10.69 24.57 -10.21
CA VAL A 1071 10.85 25.31 -8.96
C VAL A 1071 12.30 25.28 -8.49
N ARG A 1072 12.74 26.36 -7.87
CA ARG A 1072 14.09 26.53 -7.32
C ARG A 1072 14.48 25.44 -6.31
N GLU A 1073 15.76 25.10 -6.28
CA GLU A 1073 16.33 24.30 -5.20
C GLU A 1073 16.67 25.20 -3.99
N LEU A 1074 16.22 24.85 -2.78
CA LEU A 1074 16.53 25.64 -1.58
C LEU A 1074 17.96 25.35 -1.12
N VAL A 1075 18.69 26.37 -0.66
CA VAL A 1075 19.89 26.20 0.15
C VAL A 1075 19.66 26.96 1.47
N LEU A 1076 19.50 26.22 2.57
CA LEU A 1076 19.35 26.84 3.88
C LEU A 1076 20.71 27.32 4.36
N LEU A 1077 20.82 28.61 4.67
CA LEU A 1077 22.00 29.19 5.29
C LEU A 1077 22.00 28.87 6.79
N LEU A 1078 23.16 28.53 7.32
CA LEU A 1078 23.39 28.36 8.75
C LEU A 1078 24.42 29.38 9.20
N VAL A 1079 24.06 30.19 10.19
CA VAL A 1079 24.92 31.22 10.78
C VAL A 1079 24.93 31.05 12.29
N ALA A 1080 26.11 30.89 12.88
CA ALA A 1080 26.32 31.03 14.31
C ALA A 1080 27.36 32.13 14.55
N ALA A 1081 26.98 33.13 15.33
CA ALA A 1081 27.85 34.27 15.59
C ALA A 1081 27.79 34.75 17.05
N LYS A 1082 28.97 35.08 17.57
CA LYS A 1082 29.19 35.76 18.84
C LYS A 1082 29.23 37.25 18.60
N VAL A 1083 28.45 38.00 19.36
CA VAL A 1083 28.25 39.44 19.17
C VAL A 1083 28.60 40.15 20.45
N LYS A 1084 29.47 41.15 20.35
CA LYS A 1084 29.74 42.09 21.43
C LYS A 1084 28.88 43.33 21.24
N VAL A 1085 28.12 43.66 22.27
CA VAL A 1085 27.23 44.83 22.29
C VAL A 1085 28.05 46.06 22.75
N ALA A 1086 27.78 47.21 22.14
CA ALA A 1086 28.38 48.48 22.53
C ALA A 1086 28.00 48.85 23.98
N PRO A 1087 28.87 49.53 24.76
CA PRO A 1087 28.69 49.73 26.20
C PRO A 1087 27.35 50.35 26.65
N ASP A 1088 26.77 51.22 25.81
CA ASP A 1088 25.51 51.92 26.11
C ASP A 1088 24.25 51.17 25.60
N HIS A 1089 24.40 49.97 25.06
CA HIS A 1089 23.31 49.16 24.49
C HIS A 1089 23.12 47.86 25.27
N THR A 1090 21.94 47.23 25.13
CA THR A 1090 21.61 45.95 25.79
C THR A 1090 21.31 44.86 24.76
N TRP A 1091 21.70 43.63 25.06
CA TRP A 1091 21.46 42.46 24.20
C TRP A 1091 19.98 42.27 23.85
N THR A 1092 19.09 42.45 24.81
CA THR A 1092 17.62 42.31 24.64
C THR A 1092 17.04 43.26 23.60
N VAL A 1093 17.72 44.36 23.28
CA VAL A 1093 17.32 45.32 22.24
C VAL A 1093 18.11 45.10 20.94
N VAL A 1094 19.40 44.78 21.03
CA VAL A 1094 20.28 44.62 19.86
C VAL A 1094 20.05 43.29 19.14
N GLU A 1095 19.89 42.18 19.86
CA GLU A 1095 19.71 40.84 19.25
C GLU A 1095 18.49 40.77 18.33
N PRO A 1096 17.28 41.25 18.72
CA PRO A 1096 16.13 41.16 17.83
C PRO A 1096 16.31 42.02 16.57
N ARG A 1097 16.94 43.21 16.71
CA ARG A 1097 17.25 44.09 15.57
C ARG A 1097 18.27 43.48 14.63
N LEU A 1098 19.32 42.86 15.18
CA LEU A 1098 20.35 42.17 14.42
C LEU A 1098 19.78 40.95 13.69
N ARG A 1099 19.00 40.13 14.39
CA ARG A 1099 18.28 38.99 13.81
C ARG A 1099 17.39 39.45 12.67
N GLN A 1100 16.58 40.48 12.87
CA GLN A 1100 15.71 41.04 11.84
C GLN A 1100 16.51 41.57 10.64
N ALA A 1101 17.63 42.27 10.86
CA ALA A 1101 18.48 42.77 9.79
C ALA A 1101 19.09 41.64 8.95
N LEU A 1102 19.60 40.59 9.59
CA LEU A 1102 20.15 39.40 8.91
C LEU A 1102 19.06 38.63 8.16
N LEU A 1103 17.90 38.39 8.78
CA LEU A 1103 16.75 37.75 8.12
C LEU A 1103 16.22 38.59 6.95
N THR A 1104 16.27 39.92 7.02
CA THR A 1104 15.86 40.79 5.91
C THR A 1104 16.85 40.75 4.75
N GLN A 1105 18.16 40.77 5.05
CA GLN A 1105 19.21 40.77 4.03
C GLN A 1105 19.40 39.41 3.36
N PHE A 1106 19.34 38.33 4.14
CA PHE A 1106 19.51 36.95 3.69
C PHE A 1106 18.21 36.18 3.53
N GLY A 1107 17.06 36.84 3.69
CA GLY A 1107 15.75 36.25 3.39
C GLY A 1107 15.40 36.32 1.91
N SER A 1108 14.29 35.66 1.57
CA SER A 1108 13.73 35.57 0.21
C SER A 1108 13.52 36.95 -0.44
N GLY A 1109 13.15 37.97 0.32
CA GLY A 1109 12.90 39.33 -0.17
C GLY A 1109 14.10 40.08 -0.79
N ARG A 1110 15.35 39.70 -0.47
CA ARG A 1110 16.57 40.34 -1.03
C ARG A 1110 17.52 39.40 -1.75
N ARG A 1111 17.41 38.10 -1.52
CA ARG A 1111 18.22 37.08 -2.20
C ARG A 1111 17.67 36.82 -3.61
N GLU A 1112 18.58 36.41 -4.49
CA GLU A 1112 18.31 36.15 -5.90
C GLU A 1112 18.77 34.73 -6.27
N LEU A 1113 18.15 34.14 -7.29
CA LEU A 1113 18.50 32.81 -7.78
C LEU A 1113 19.93 32.79 -8.33
N GLY A 1114 20.70 31.76 -7.99
CA GLY A 1114 22.09 31.58 -8.40
C GLY A 1114 23.07 32.63 -7.83
N ARG A 1115 22.67 33.44 -6.85
CA ARG A 1115 23.57 34.39 -6.18
C ARG A 1115 24.20 33.75 -4.95
N PRO A 1116 25.53 33.65 -4.81
CA PRO A 1116 26.17 33.14 -3.59
C PRO A 1116 25.94 34.06 -2.39
N ALA A 1117 25.95 33.51 -1.17
CA ALA A 1117 25.93 34.29 0.07
C ALA A 1117 27.37 34.47 0.58
N ARG A 1118 27.77 35.68 0.95
CA ARG A 1118 29.15 35.96 1.35
C ARG A 1118 29.24 36.33 2.83
N LEU A 1119 30.28 35.85 3.50
CA LEU A 1119 30.53 36.17 4.90
C LEU A 1119 30.73 37.68 5.10
N SER A 1120 31.35 38.36 4.14
CA SER A 1120 31.50 39.82 4.17
C SER A 1120 30.17 40.57 4.15
N GLU A 1121 29.12 40.02 3.50
CA GLU A 1121 27.77 40.60 3.54
C GLU A 1121 27.13 40.42 4.93
N VAL A 1122 27.39 39.29 5.61
CA VAL A 1122 26.92 39.03 6.98
C VAL A 1122 27.55 40.04 7.94
N LEU A 1123 28.88 40.16 7.91
CA LEU A 1123 29.62 41.10 8.75
C LEU A 1123 29.21 42.56 8.50
N ALA A 1124 29.05 42.96 7.23
CA ALA A 1124 28.62 44.32 6.89
C ALA A 1124 27.18 44.61 7.37
N THR A 1125 26.28 43.63 7.26
CA THR A 1125 24.90 43.78 7.74
C THR A 1125 24.87 43.89 9.26
N ALA A 1126 25.67 43.09 9.96
CA ALA A 1126 25.71 43.11 11.41
C ALA A 1126 26.28 44.43 11.95
N HIS A 1127 27.39 44.93 11.39
CA HIS A 1127 27.97 46.22 11.80
C HIS A 1127 27.14 47.45 11.40
N ALA A 1128 26.17 47.30 10.49
CA ALA A 1128 25.22 48.37 10.18
C ALA A 1128 24.14 48.55 11.27
N VAL A 1129 23.97 47.56 12.17
CA VAL A 1129 22.98 47.63 13.25
C VAL A 1129 23.53 48.47 14.41
N PRO A 1130 22.85 49.57 14.79
CA PRO A 1130 23.27 50.38 15.94
C PRO A 1130 23.32 49.54 17.22
N GLY A 1131 24.46 49.58 17.90
CA GLY A 1131 24.71 48.84 19.15
C GLY A 1131 25.58 47.59 18.99
N VAL A 1132 25.95 47.19 17.78
CA VAL A 1132 26.93 46.12 17.55
C VAL A 1132 28.35 46.72 17.54
N ASP A 1133 29.21 46.31 18.48
CA ASP A 1133 30.63 46.73 18.57
C ASP A 1133 31.53 45.80 17.76
N TYR A 1134 31.32 44.49 17.90
CA TYR A 1134 32.13 43.45 17.25
C TYR A 1134 31.31 42.19 17.01
N VAL A 1135 31.61 41.47 15.92
CA VAL A 1135 30.99 40.19 15.57
C VAL A 1135 32.05 39.17 15.18
N ASP A 1136 31.99 38.00 15.79
CA ASP A 1136 32.80 36.82 15.47
C ASP A 1136 31.88 35.71 14.99
N VAL A 1137 32.12 35.18 13.79
CA VAL A 1137 31.24 34.19 13.16
C VAL A 1137 31.90 32.82 13.29
N ASP A 1138 31.32 31.95 14.13
CA ASP A 1138 31.80 30.59 14.34
C ASP A 1138 31.38 29.67 13.18
N VAL A 1139 30.16 29.85 12.66
CA VAL A 1139 29.59 29.03 11.58
C VAL A 1139 29.02 29.91 10.49
N PHE A 1140 29.41 29.64 9.24
CA PHE A 1140 28.73 30.13 8.05
C PHE A 1140 28.81 29.06 6.96
N THR A 1141 27.71 28.33 6.77
CA THR A 1141 27.61 27.26 5.77
C THR A 1141 26.20 27.22 5.17
N GLY A 1142 25.98 26.35 4.20
CA GLY A 1142 24.65 26.13 3.63
C GLY A 1142 24.37 24.66 3.36
N VAL A 1143 23.11 24.27 3.54
CA VAL A 1143 22.62 22.91 3.31
C VAL A 1143 21.63 22.95 2.14
N PRO A 1144 21.97 22.36 0.99
CA PRO A 1144 21.07 22.28 -0.15
C PRO A 1144 19.93 21.29 0.09
N ALA A 1145 18.79 21.51 -0.55
CA ALA A 1145 17.64 20.60 -0.50
C ALA A 1145 17.98 19.22 -1.08
N SER A 1146 19.01 19.12 -1.93
CA SER A 1146 19.51 17.88 -2.51
C SER A 1146 20.52 17.14 -1.62
N VAL A 1147 20.82 17.61 -0.40
CA VAL A 1147 21.86 17.03 0.47
C VAL A 1147 21.71 15.52 0.63
N THR A 1148 22.77 14.73 0.46
CA THR A 1148 22.69 13.27 0.66
C THR A 1148 22.76 12.91 2.14
N PRO A 1149 22.35 11.69 2.54
CA PRO A 1149 22.52 11.23 3.92
C PRO A 1149 23.96 11.29 4.43
N ASP A 1150 24.93 10.91 3.60
CA ASP A 1150 26.35 10.93 3.93
C ASP A 1150 26.84 12.38 4.12
N GLU A 1151 26.41 13.30 3.25
CA GLU A 1151 26.72 14.73 3.39
C GLU A 1151 26.09 15.33 4.66
N LEU A 1152 24.90 14.86 5.04
CA LEU A 1152 24.21 15.29 6.26
C LEU A 1152 24.88 14.72 7.52
N ALA A 1153 25.37 13.48 7.48
CA ALA A 1153 26.16 12.89 8.56
C ALA A 1153 27.51 13.62 8.75
N GLY A 1154 28.14 14.02 7.64
CA GLY A 1154 29.35 14.86 7.63
C GLY A 1154 29.10 16.34 7.92
N LEU A 1155 27.85 16.77 8.17
CA LEU A 1155 27.52 18.18 8.40
C LEU A 1155 28.28 18.74 9.60
N ALA A 1156 28.48 17.95 10.66
CA ALA A 1156 29.21 18.36 11.87
C ALA A 1156 30.64 18.85 11.55
N ASP A 1157 31.35 18.16 10.66
CA ASP A 1157 32.70 18.54 10.23
C ASP A 1157 32.68 19.87 9.45
N SER A 1158 31.61 20.12 8.69
CA SER A 1158 31.42 21.37 7.94
C SER A 1158 31.10 22.59 8.82
N LEU A 1159 30.68 22.36 10.07
CA LEU A 1159 30.38 23.41 11.06
C LEU A 1159 31.64 23.87 11.82
N ALA A 1160 32.79 23.23 11.65
CA ALA A 1160 33.99 23.52 12.43
C ALA A 1160 34.67 24.87 12.08
N ARG A 1161 34.44 25.43 10.88
CA ARG A 1161 34.96 26.74 10.47
C ARG A 1161 33.98 27.48 9.55
N PRO A 1162 33.85 28.82 9.65
CA PRO A 1162 33.01 29.59 8.76
C PRO A 1162 33.58 29.60 7.34
N ARG A 1163 32.74 29.35 6.33
CA ARG A 1163 33.14 29.52 4.92
C ARG A 1163 33.23 31.01 4.57
N THR A 1164 33.98 31.37 3.54
CA THR A 1164 34.00 32.77 3.05
C THR A 1164 32.78 33.08 2.16
N ALA A 1165 32.27 32.06 1.49
CA ALA A 1165 31.04 32.11 0.71
C ALA A 1165 30.31 30.77 0.73
N VAL A 1166 28.99 30.83 0.70
CA VAL A 1166 28.10 29.70 0.43
C VAL A 1166 27.63 29.83 -1.02
N GLY A 1167 27.95 28.83 -1.84
CA GLY A 1167 27.57 28.81 -3.26
C GLY A 1167 26.06 28.74 -3.45
N ALA A 1168 25.59 29.35 -4.54
CA ALA A 1168 24.28 29.07 -5.12
C ALA A 1168 24.46 29.04 -6.63
N ARG A 1169 24.14 27.93 -7.28
CA ARG A 1169 24.32 27.77 -8.72
C ARG A 1169 23.09 28.24 -9.50
N LEU A 1170 23.29 28.73 -10.71
CA LEU A 1170 22.22 28.86 -11.70
C LEU A 1170 21.82 27.47 -12.22
N ALA A 1171 20.66 27.39 -12.87
CA ALA A 1171 20.23 26.16 -13.51
C ALA A 1171 21.32 25.66 -14.46
N ALA A 1172 21.60 24.36 -14.40
CA ALA A 1172 22.62 23.75 -15.23
C ALA A 1172 22.21 22.30 -15.49
N TYR A 1173 22.62 21.79 -16.63
CA TYR A 1173 22.67 20.35 -16.83
C TYR A 1173 23.84 19.82 -16.03
N ASP A 1174 23.56 18.84 -15.18
CA ASP A 1174 24.51 18.27 -14.24
C ASP A 1174 24.49 16.74 -14.36
N GLU A 1175 25.65 16.15 -14.11
CA GLU A 1175 25.85 14.71 -14.13
C GLU A 1175 26.61 14.32 -12.86
N ASP A 1176 25.91 13.76 -11.88
CA ASP A 1176 26.55 13.22 -10.69
C ASP A 1176 26.87 11.76 -10.90
N VAL A 1177 28.10 11.40 -10.57
CA VAL A 1177 28.63 10.06 -10.79
C VAL A 1177 29.07 9.48 -9.45
N HIS A 1178 28.57 8.30 -9.15
CA HIS A 1178 29.08 7.47 -8.07
C HIS A 1178 30.23 6.61 -8.59
N ARG A 1179 31.36 6.63 -7.88
CA ARG A 1179 32.48 5.71 -8.11
C ARG A 1179 32.44 4.64 -7.04
N VAL A 1180 32.36 3.39 -7.47
CA VAL A 1180 32.36 2.22 -6.58
C VAL A 1180 33.64 2.18 -5.75
N THR A 1181 33.47 2.07 -4.43
CA THR A 1181 34.58 2.13 -3.47
C THR A 1181 34.93 0.76 -2.86
N ALA A 1182 33.95 -0.15 -2.77
CA ALA A 1182 34.14 -1.47 -2.18
C ALA A 1182 35.10 -2.36 -3.01
N ASP A 1183 35.96 -3.12 -2.33
CA ASP A 1183 36.95 -4.01 -2.97
C ASP A 1183 36.30 -5.21 -3.70
N ASP A 1184 35.14 -5.65 -3.23
CA ASP A 1184 34.29 -6.72 -3.80
C ASP A 1184 33.19 -6.19 -4.74
N GLY A 1185 33.19 -4.88 -5.03
CA GLY A 1185 32.17 -4.20 -5.83
C GLY A 1185 30.87 -3.93 -5.08
N GLU A 1186 30.01 -3.09 -5.66
CA GLU A 1186 28.73 -2.66 -5.08
C GLU A 1186 27.55 -3.12 -5.94
N THR A 1187 26.42 -3.47 -5.32
CA THR A 1187 25.18 -3.82 -6.05
C THR A 1187 24.45 -2.56 -6.52
N LEU A 1188 23.55 -2.68 -7.50
CA LEU A 1188 22.72 -1.56 -7.93
C LEU A 1188 21.79 -1.10 -6.80
N THR A 1189 21.27 -2.04 -6.02
CA THR A 1189 20.43 -1.78 -4.84
C THR A 1189 21.16 -0.95 -3.79
N GLN A 1190 22.43 -1.26 -3.52
CA GLN A 1190 23.27 -0.49 -2.58
C GLN A 1190 23.50 0.95 -3.06
N VAL A 1191 23.81 1.13 -4.36
CA VAL A 1191 24.01 2.46 -4.94
C VAL A 1191 22.69 3.23 -4.97
N ALA A 1192 21.59 2.60 -5.40
CA ALA A 1192 20.26 3.19 -5.43
C ALA A 1192 19.82 3.67 -4.05
N ALA A 1193 19.98 2.84 -3.00
CA ALA A 1193 19.66 3.20 -1.62
C ALA A 1193 20.52 4.37 -1.09
N ARG A 1194 21.82 4.40 -1.39
CA ARG A 1194 22.72 5.48 -0.92
C ARG A 1194 22.32 6.86 -1.44
N TYR A 1195 21.87 6.94 -2.69
CA TYR A 1195 21.40 8.19 -3.30
C TYR A 1195 19.87 8.35 -3.24
N GLY A 1196 19.18 7.33 -2.72
CA GLY A 1196 17.74 7.07 -2.71
C GLY A 1196 17.01 7.49 -3.98
N ILE A 1197 17.47 6.91 -5.07
CA ILE A 1197 16.76 6.85 -6.34
C ILE A 1197 16.20 5.44 -6.52
N SER A 1198 15.14 5.26 -7.30
CA SER A 1198 14.64 3.91 -7.60
C SER A 1198 15.63 3.16 -8.50
N LEU A 1199 15.62 1.83 -8.46
CA LEU A 1199 16.42 1.01 -9.37
C LEU A 1199 16.12 1.34 -10.85
N ALA A 1200 14.84 1.57 -11.17
CA ALA A 1200 14.42 1.99 -12.50
C ALA A 1200 15.06 3.32 -12.92
N GLU A 1201 15.15 4.30 -12.01
CA GLU A 1201 15.82 5.56 -12.29
C GLU A 1201 17.34 5.36 -12.48
N LEU A 1202 18.00 4.58 -11.62
CA LEU A 1202 19.44 4.30 -11.76
C LEU A 1202 19.77 3.62 -13.11
N LEU A 1203 18.96 2.66 -13.55
CA LEU A 1203 19.13 1.99 -14.85
C LEU A 1203 18.82 2.92 -16.02
N ARG A 1204 17.79 3.78 -15.91
CA ARG A 1204 17.48 4.81 -16.90
C ARG A 1204 18.65 5.76 -17.12
N LEU A 1205 19.39 6.08 -16.05
CA LEU A 1205 20.58 6.92 -16.09
C LEU A 1205 21.80 6.20 -16.69
N ASN A 1206 21.87 4.86 -16.58
CA ASN A 1206 22.99 4.01 -17.00
C ASN A 1206 22.53 2.87 -17.93
N PRO A 1207 22.14 3.17 -19.17
CA PRO A 1207 21.61 2.18 -20.10
C PRO A 1207 22.65 1.13 -20.56
N ASP A 1208 23.94 1.32 -20.24
CA ASP A 1208 25.01 0.33 -20.46
C ASP A 1208 24.96 -0.83 -19.45
N ILE A 1209 24.29 -0.64 -18.31
CA ILE A 1209 24.04 -1.69 -17.33
C ILE A 1209 22.91 -2.56 -17.87
N THR A 1210 23.28 -3.77 -18.30
CA THR A 1210 22.39 -4.71 -19.00
C THR A 1210 22.26 -6.05 -18.29
N ASP A 1211 23.01 -6.24 -17.21
CA ASP A 1211 22.97 -7.42 -16.36
C ASP A 1211 23.03 -6.97 -14.91
N THR A 1212 22.84 -7.92 -14.00
CA THR A 1212 22.85 -7.58 -12.60
C THR A 1212 24.25 -7.35 -12.07
N ARG A 1213 25.37 -7.85 -12.65
CA ARG A 1213 26.71 -7.98 -12.00
C ARG A 1213 27.07 -6.83 -11.05
N ARG A 1214 27.63 -7.19 -9.90
CA ARG A 1214 28.22 -6.21 -8.98
C ARG A 1214 29.10 -5.24 -9.77
N LEU A 1215 28.90 -3.96 -9.54
CA LEU A 1215 29.67 -2.92 -10.16
C LEU A 1215 31.11 -3.06 -9.63
N GLU A 1216 32.06 -3.31 -10.53
CA GLU A 1216 33.46 -3.50 -10.14
C GLU A 1216 34.01 -2.24 -9.46
N LYS A 1217 35.00 -2.42 -8.57
CA LYS A 1217 35.73 -1.31 -7.95
C LYS A 1217 36.20 -0.33 -9.03
N ASP A 1218 36.06 0.97 -8.74
CA ASP A 1218 36.39 2.07 -9.66
C ASP A 1218 35.45 2.25 -10.86
N ARG A 1219 34.44 1.38 -11.07
CA ARG A 1219 33.36 1.65 -12.02
C ARG A 1219 32.63 2.92 -11.63
N THR A 1220 32.27 3.70 -12.64
CA THR A 1220 31.51 4.93 -12.50
C THR A 1220 30.10 4.73 -13.02
N VAL A 1221 29.10 5.15 -12.24
CA VAL A 1221 27.69 5.11 -12.61
C VAL A 1221 27.05 6.48 -12.36
N PHE A 1222 26.24 6.95 -13.29
CA PHE A 1222 25.46 8.17 -13.15
C PHE A 1222 24.34 7.97 -12.13
N VAL A 1223 24.36 8.72 -11.05
CA VAL A 1223 23.29 8.73 -10.02
C VAL A 1223 22.37 9.92 -10.16
N PHE A 1224 22.76 10.89 -10.99
CA PHE A 1224 21.89 11.94 -11.48
C PHE A 1224 22.35 12.36 -12.87
N ARG A 1225 21.40 12.58 -13.78
CA ARG A 1225 21.65 13.11 -15.13
C ARG A 1225 20.46 13.92 -15.58
N GLY A 1226 20.61 15.23 -15.59
CA GLY A 1226 19.51 16.10 -15.97
C GLY A 1226 19.75 17.54 -15.62
N ILE A 1227 18.70 18.35 -15.76
CA ILE A 1227 18.77 19.76 -15.42
C ILE A 1227 18.46 19.90 -13.94
N ARG A 1228 19.42 20.42 -13.18
CA ARG A 1228 19.16 20.86 -11.83
C ARG A 1228 18.71 22.33 -11.86
N PRO A 1229 17.58 22.69 -11.20
CA PRO A 1229 17.09 24.07 -11.19
C PRO A 1229 18.08 25.00 -10.47
N ALA A 1230 17.94 26.31 -10.66
CA ALA A 1230 18.75 27.29 -9.93
C ALA A 1230 18.51 27.21 -8.42
N GLN A 1231 19.56 27.44 -7.64
CA GLN A 1231 19.50 27.45 -6.18
C GLN A 1231 19.16 28.83 -5.64
N LEU A 1232 18.39 28.88 -4.55
CA LEU A 1232 18.17 30.07 -3.74
C LEU A 1232 18.75 29.84 -2.35
N ALA A 1233 19.83 30.54 -2.02
CA ALA A 1233 20.43 30.47 -0.69
C ALA A 1233 19.85 31.54 0.24
N LEU A 1234 19.16 31.13 1.31
CA LEU A 1234 18.49 32.03 2.26
C LEU A 1234 18.54 31.54 3.72
N LEU A 1235 18.35 32.47 4.66
CA LEU A 1235 18.05 32.16 6.06
C LEU A 1235 16.54 31.92 6.22
N SER A 1236 16.15 30.80 6.81
CA SER A 1236 14.74 30.48 7.06
C SER A 1236 14.33 30.85 8.48
N PRO A 1237 13.26 31.66 8.66
CA PRO A 1237 12.75 31.97 9.98
C PRO A 1237 12.02 30.79 10.66
N HIS A 1238 11.68 29.73 9.89
CA HIS A 1238 10.93 28.58 10.39
C HIS A 1238 11.76 27.63 11.27
N ILE A 1239 13.08 27.71 11.18
CA ILE A 1239 14.01 26.90 11.98
C ILE A 1239 14.89 27.87 12.76
N ALA A 1240 14.53 28.10 14.02
CA ALA A 1240 15.22 29.08 14.89
C ALA A 1240 16.74 28.85 14.95
N ASP A 1241 17.16 27.58 14.93
CA ASP A 1241 18.56 27.16 15.07
C ASP A 1241 19.40 27.33 13.79
N THR A 1242 18.82 27.86 12.70
CA THR A 1242 19.60 28.25 11.50
C THR A 1242 20.33 29.57 11.70
N LEU A 1243 19.91 30.41 12.65
CA LEU A 1243 20.56 31.67 13.02
C LEU A 1243 20.74 31.73 14.55
N ILE A 1244 21.94 31.40 15.00
CA ILE A 1244 22.31 31.41 16.41
C ILE A 1244 23.14 32.66 16.69
N LEU A 1245 22.66 33.50 17.59
CA LEU A 1245 23.34 34.72 18.02
C LEU A 1245 23.57 34.62 19.52
N THR A 1246 24.82 34.79 19.96
CA THR A 1246 25.17 34.75 21.39
C THR A 1246 25.92 36.01 21.79
N GLU A 1247 25.62 36.57 22.95
CA GLU A 1247 26.36 37.71 23.48
C GLU A 1247 27.73 37.26 24.01
N VAL A 1248 28.77 38.04 23.72
CA VAL A 1248 30.06 37.94 24.41
C VAL A 1248 30.00 38.84 25.64
N THR A 1249 29.67 38.26 26.79
CA THR A 1249 29.85 38.93 28.08
C THR A 1249 31.34 39.00 28.41
N ALA A 1250 31.85 40.22 28.59
CA ALA A 1250 33.24 40.49 28.95
C ALA A 1250 33.64 39.89 30.31
#